data_AF-A0A7Z8L3R5-F1
#
_entry.id   AF-A0A7Z8L3R5-F1
#
_cell.length_a   1.000
_cell.length_b   1.000
_cell.length_c   1.000
_cell.angle_alpha   90.00
_cell.angle_beta   90.00
_cell.angle_gamma   90.00
#
_symmetry.space_group_name_H-M   'P 1'
#
loop_
_entity.id
_entity.type
_entity.pdbx_description
1 polymer ?
#
loop_
_entity_poly.entity_id
_entity_poly.type
_entity_poly.pdbx_seq_one_letter_code
_entity_poly.pdbx_strand_id
1 'polypeptide(L)'
;MVPVPAWRRIIQQVRSLFPDTLFHLEGLGGGWQDTANLLQGGGMHWAYSELFQNYAPHEVGPYLDHCIQASQQVGLLVHYSETHDNQRLAARFTDRQQARMWSLLRNRLCALTAVAGGFGFTAGVEWLADEQLNVHNSRGLNWGAENDIVAELRQLTELLTEHPCFAEDAQLRRLSMVDHVVYALLRQGRDGSSIVVLANLDGEHPHSWPLPSAYSSCTFDLVTGQRHQPQNNKKDQLTLHLQPGQVLCLSTGPWENTGAGSARRLHQRQAAYAMQALAEHIYLADFGPADPLHIAERFANNPAGFLTALRHVDGALARKDLLAALDQAMAGDHYPALTRWQVSDQPRITLVPCHHWLLVCHPHSFRCSLSHQQGEFHRESVLLADGQHYVCIPPQPRSEGLLELHCHDGHCQHRGQLRFSGGDNWPGRLRPVDAMTLLSNGRGGMARLAVDFGHISSKYDAALAANLHPGHPVDRHVFIKRLRLWAEVDGFISPLNGSSLREFSNDHRSSHWHFRAGGGGGSWLDIHLQAWMPPGSNSLCLKLWRGNGHRESDCRLVLRPDLEDRSFHGETLRNAGTEAHFRKHISHNAQGCLFHPAADRQLRLHADAVEWLAEEEWSHCQHSVEASRGQHDAGDAWSPGYWSISLDAASPPVHLCASAELPSDAPPAMPAAPRLAQQSLGLEERLRHALNAYLVRRDDGKTVIAGYPWFLDWGRDTLICARGYLAAGHHDSVRELLQVFGRFEEQGTLPNIIHGNQVGNRDTVDAPLWYGIVAEELATVLGDGIYDDDLGHGRSLAEVLRSIAVGYLDGTAGGISVDPSSALVWSPSHFTWMDTNYPAGTPRRGYPLEIQALWVRLLRHLARLDLPASRHGPWGELADRAAAQLDHLFWLPEQGWWADCLIAEKGLAAGKAVRDTALRSNVTIPIALSVLGGAHARSTLSACAEYLVVPGALRSLAPLRVQPGIPVRSASGELLNDPQFPYQGRYQGDEDRERKPAYHNGTAWTWPFPGFCEALVTTWPDDPHALAAAWAYLSSIDELLERGCLGHLPEIVDGNAPHQQRGCDAQAWGVTEALRVYLRLQNHKPSTTSAS
;
A
#
# COMPACT_ATOMS: atom_id res chain seq x y z
N MET A 1 -15.84 -42.56 20.25
CA MET A 1 -15.63 -41.09 20.31
C MET A 1 -14.37 -40.72 19.55
N VAL A 2 -14.39 -39.62 18.82
CA VAL A 2 -13.18 -39.04 18.19
C VAL A 2 -12.20 -38.62 19.31
N PRO A 3 -10.92 -39.00 19.27
CA PRO A 3 -9.97 -38.68 20.34
C PRO A 3 -9.75 -37.17 20.52
N VAL A 4 -9.50 -36.75 21.77
CA VAL A 4 -9.19 -35.35 22.15
C VAL A 4 -8.11 -34.70 21.25
N PRO A 5 -6.98 -35.36 20.91
CA PRO A 5 -5.98 -34.76 20.03
C PRO A 5 -6.48 -34.45 18.60
N ALA A 6 -7.43 -35.24 18.08
CA ALA A 6 -8.02 -35.00 16.77
C ALA A 6 -8.91 -33.76 16.80
N TRP A 7 -9.74 -33.60 17.84
CA TRP A 7 -10.54 -32.39 18.03
C TRP A 7 -9.68 -31.14 18.19
N ARG A 8 -8.60 -31.20 18.97
CA ARG A 8 -7.64 -30.09 19.09
C ARG A 8 -7.13 -29.64 17.71
N ARG A 9 -6.71 -30.58 16.87
CA ARG A 9 -6.20 -30.28 15.53
C ARG A 9 -7.28 -29.68 14.62
N ILE A 10 -8.49 -30.24 14.61
CA ILE A 10 -9.61 -29.72 13.80
C ILE A 10 -9.95 -28.29 14.21
N ILE A 11 -10.12 -28.08 15.52
CA ILE A 11 -10.50 -26.77 16.07
C ILE A 11 -9.42 -25.74 15.80
N GLN A 12 -8.14 -26.10 16.00
CA GLN A 12 -7.01 -25.23 15.69
C GLN A 12 -6.97 -24.84 14.20
N GLN A 13 -7.15 -25.81 13.30
CA GLN A 13 -7.10 -25.56 11.85
C GLN A 13 -8.25 -24.68 11.36
N VAL A 14 -9.45 -24.86 11.91
CA VAL A 14 -10.60 -24.02 11.55
C VAL A 14 -10.41 -22.62 12.13
N ARG A 15 -10.00 -22.49 13.40
CA ARG A 15 -9.82 -21.18 14.03
C ARG A 15 -8.64 -20.38 13.49
N SER A 16 -7.65 -21.01 12.85
CA SER A 16 -6.61 -20.26 12.14
C SER A 16 -7.15 -19.54 10.90
N LEU A 17 -8.25 -20.03 10.31
CA LEU A 17 -8.90 -19.42 9.14
C LEU A 17 -10.11 -18.56 9.55
N PHE A 18 -10.87 -19.03 10.55
CA PHE A 18 -12.09 -18.46 11.09
C PHE A 18 -11.96 -18.29 12.61
N PRO A 19 -11.17 -17.29 13.09
CA PRO A 19 -10.91 -17.06 14.52
C PRO A 19 -12.15 -16.97 15.40
N ASP A 20 -13.27 -16.49 14.83
CA ASP A 20 -14.55 -16.30 15.51
C ASP A 20 -15.41 -17.58 15.57
N THR A 21 -14.98 -18.70 14.99
CA THR A 21 -15.75 -19.95 15.02
C THR A 21 -15.80 -20.55 16.42
N LEU A 22 -17.03 -20.73 16.90
CA LEU A 22 -17.32 -21.47 18.12
C LEU A 22 -17.56 -22.95 17.79
N PHE A 23 -17.03 -23.82 18.63
CA PHE A 23 -17.22 -25.26 18.55
C PHE A 23 -18.18 -25.71 19.65
N HIS A 24 -19.36 -26.15 19.23
CA HIS A 24 -20.40 -26.68 20.09
C HIS A 24 -20.39 -28.22 20.02
N LEU A 25 -20.23 -28.86 21.18
CA LEU A 25 -20.28 -30.31 21.30
C LEU A 25 -21.75 -30.76 21.37
N GLU A 26 -22.27 -31.28 20.26
CA GLU A 26 -23.52 -32.01 20.23
C GLU A 26 -23.36 -33.34 20.98
N GLY A 27 -24.19 -33.58 22.00
CA GLY A 27 -24.08 -34.76 22.86
C GLY A 27 -24.49 -36.04 22.13
N LEU A 28 -23.63 -37.07 22.16
CA LEU A 28 -23.90 -38.40 21.58
C LEU A 28 -24.03 -39.49 22.65
N GLY A 29 -24.58 -39.16 23.84
CA GLY A 29 -24.73 -40.11 24.95
C GLY A 29 -23.41 -40.54 25.62
N GLY A 30 -22.41 -39.65 25.65
CA GLY A 30 -21.17 -39.85 26.42
C GLY A 30 -21.35 -39.52 27.90
N GLY A 31 -20.48 -40.03 28.78
CA GLY A 31 -20.55 -39.70 30.21
C GLY A 31 -20.17 -38.23 30.47
N TRP A 32 -20.60 -37.66 31.61
CA TRP A 32 -20.26 -36.28 32.00
C TRP A 32 -18.75 -35.99 31.95
N GLN A 33 -17.92 -36.99 32.26
CA GLN A 33 -16.47 -36.87 32.21
C GLN A 33 -15.94 -36.70 30.77
N ASP A 34 -16.55 -37.33 29.78
CA ASP A 34 -16.13 -37.21 28.37
C ASP A 34 -16.44 -35.82 27.83
N THR A 35 -17.62 -35.29 28.15
CA THR A 35 -18.02 -33.90 27.86
C THR A 35 -17.06 -32.91 28.51
N ALA A 36 -16.75 -33.09 29.80
CA ALA A 36 -15.78 -32.27 30.51
C ALA A 36 -14.38 -32.32 29.88
N ASN A 37 -13.91 -33.52 29.50
CA ASN A 37 -12.60 -33.70 28.85
C ASN A 37 -12.52 -32.97 27.50
N LEU A 38 -13.61 -32.93 26.73
CA LEU A 38 -13.67 -32.25 25.44
C LEU A 38 -13.77 -30.72 25.57
N LEU A 39 -14.48 -30.23 26.61
CA LEU A 39 -14.55 -28.80 26.92
C LEU A 39 -13.21 -28.26 27.46
N GLN A 40 -12.61 -28.93 28.45
CA GLN A 40 -11.35 -28.49 29.05
C GLN A 40 -10.13 -28.77 28.16
N GLY A 41 -10.10 -29.98 27.60
CA GLY A 41 -8.94 -30.51 26.89
C GLY A 41 -9.12 -30.54 25.38
N GLY A 42 -10.32 -30.78 24.86
CA GLY A 42 -10.58 -30.96 23.43
C GLY A 42 -10.65 -29.67 22.61
N GLY A 43 -10.85 -28.51 23.26
CA GLY A 43 -11.01 -27.21 22.61
C GLY A 43 -12.46 -26.86 22.26
N MET A 44 -13.44 -27.68 22.68
CA MET A 44 -14.86 -27.35 22.55
C MET A 44 -15.20 -26.18 23.48
N HIS A 45 -16.07 -25.27 23.04
CA HIS A 45 -16.40 -24.06 23.80
C HIS A 45 -17.66 -24.27 24.64
N TRP A 46 -18.67 -24.86 24.02
CA TRP A 46 -19.98 -25.13 24.60
C TRP A 46 -20.32 -26.60 24.39
N ALA A 47 -21.19 -27.13 25.23
CA ALA A 47 -21.75 -28.46 25.03
C ALA A 47 -23.26 -28.47 25.20
N TYR A 48 -23.88 -29.40 24.50
CA TYR A 48 -25.29 -29.68 24.61
C TYR A 48 -25.61 -30.23 26.00
N SER A 49 -26.62 -29.66 26.67
CA SER A 49 -27.21 -30.26 27.85
C SER A 49 -28.35 -31.20 27.44
N GLU A 50 -28.28 -32.44 27.90
CA GLU A 50 -29.31 -33.48 27.77
C GLU A 50 -30.51 -33.27 28.74
N LEU A 51 -30.69 -32.07 29.31
CA LEU A 51 -31.84 -31.73 30.16
C LEU A 51 -33.16 -32.13 29.51
N PHE A 52 -33.24 -31.98 28.19
CA PHE A 52 -34.42 -32.33 27.41
C PHE A 52 -34.75 -33.83 27.38
N GLN A 53 -33.83 -34.70 27.74
CA GLN A 53 -34.08 -36.14 27.84
C GLN A 53 -34.57 -36.56 29.24
N ASN A 54 -34.57 -35.64 30.21
CA ASN A 54 -35.00 -35.88 31.58
C ASN A 54 -36.46 -35.47 31.77
N TYR A 55 -37.28 -36.34 32.38
CA TYR A 55 -38.73 -36.13 32.50
C TYR A 55 -39.22 -36.13 33.95
N ALA A 56 -38.70 -37.04 34.77
CA ALA A 56 -39.14 -37.18 36.15
C ALA A 56 -38.40 -36.19 37.08
N PRO A 57 -38.99 -35.80 38.21
CA PRO A 57 -38.34 -34.89 39.17
C PRO A 57 -36.95 -35.34 39.62
N HIS A 58 -36.77 -36.65 39.86
CA HIS A 58 -35.49 -37.23 40.26
C HIS A 58 -34.42 -37.24 39.16
N GLU A 59 -34.80 -36.98 37.91
CA GLU A 59 -33.88 -36.84 36.78
C GLU A 59 -33.55 -35.35 36.55
N VAL A 60 -34.58 -34.50 36.50
CA VAL A 60 -34.46 -33.06 36.19
C VAL A 60 -33.67 -32.29 37.25
N GLY A 61 -33.96 -32.51 38.54
CA GLY A 61 -33.31 -31.79 39.64
C GLY A 61 -31.79 -31.98 39.67
N PRO A 62 -31.28 -33.22 39.81
CA PRO A 62 -29.84 -33.50 39.77
C PRO A 62 -29.15 -33.06 38.47
N TYR A 63 -29.83 -33.19 37.33
CA TYR A 63 -29.25 -32.80 36.05
C TYR A 63 -29.05 -31.29 35.94
N LEU A 64 -30.00 -30.49 36.41
CA LEU A 64 -29.86 -29.03 36.46
C LEU A 64 -28.77 -28.58 37.43
N ASP A 65 -28.66 -29.23 38.60
CA ASP A 65 -27.55 -28.97 39.53
C ASP A 65 -26.19 -29.27 38.87
N HIS A 66 -26.09 -30.38 38.14
CA HIS A 66 -24.91 -30.70 37.35
C HIS A 66 -24.62 -29.61 36.30
N CYS A 67 -25.63 -29.14 35.57
CA CYS A 67 -25.45 -28.10 34.56
C CYS A 67 -24.95 -26.77 35.14
N ILE A 68 -25.49 -26.35 36.29
CA ILE A 68 -25.07 -25.14 37.00
C ILE A 68 -23.60 -25.28 37.42
N GLN A 69 -23.22 -26.41 38.01
CA GLN A 69 -21.86 -26.65 38.47
C GLN A 69 -20.87 -26.79 37.29
N ALA A 70 -21.21 -27.58 36.26
CA ALA A 70 -20.37 -27.82 35.10
C ALA A 70 -20.12 -26.52 34.33
N SER A 71 -21.14 -25.67 34.15
CA SER A 71 -21.01 -24.39 33.46
C SER A 71 -20.05 -23.42 34.15
N GLN A 72 -19.84 -23.56 35.47
CA GLN A 72 -18.86 -22.77 36.23
C GLN A 72 -17.44 -23.34 36.18
N GLN A 73 -17.29 -24.65 35.93
CA GLN A 73 -16.01 -25.36 36.10
C GLN A 73 -15.35 -25.81 34.80
N VAL A 74 -16.14 -26.21 33.80
CA VAL A 74 -15.64 -26.90 32.60
C VAL A 74 -16.03 -26.19 31.30
N GLY A 75 -17.19 -25.53 31.25
CA GLY A 75 -17.68 -24.83 30.05
C GLY A 75 -19.21 -24.84 30.00
N LEU A 76 -19.80 -23.90 29.27
CA LEU A 76 -21.26 -23.70 29.24
C LEU A 76 -22.00 -24.93 28.68
N LEU A 77 -22.94 -25.45 29.46
CA LEU A 77 -23.91 -26.44 28.99
C LEU A 77 -25.18 -25.74 28.51
N VAL A 78 -25.34 -25.65 27.19
CA VAL A 78 -26.47 -24.97 26.54
C VAL A 78 -27.70 -25.87 26.63
N HIS A 79 -28.80 -25.37 27.18
CA HIS A 79 -30.05 -26.12 27.24
C HIS A 79 -30.74 -26.09 25.87
N TYR A 80 -30.97 -27.26 25.29
CA TYR A 80 -31.63 -27.39 24.00
C TYR A 80 -33.02 -28.00 24.15
N SER A 81 -34.05 -27.40 23.56
CA SER A 81 -35.38 -28.01 23.45
C SER A 81 -35.54 -28.85 22.17
N GLU A 82 -34.58 -29.73 21.89
CA GLU A 82 -34.45 -30.44 20.61
C GLU A 82 -35.27 -31.73 20.49
N THR A 83 -35.94 -31.94 19.35
CA THR A 83 -36.48 -33.25 18.96
C THR A 83 -36.47 -33.48 17.44
N HIS A 84 -35.90 -34.62 17.02
CA HIS A 84 -36.09 -35.17 15.66
C HIS A 84 -37.20 -36.24 15.60
N ASP A 85 -37.84 -36.55 16.73
CA ASP A 85 -38.92 -37.53 16.89
C ASP A 85 -40.20 -36.86 17.43
N ASN A 86 -40.71 -35.90 16.65
CA ASN A 86 -41.94 -35.17 16.96
C ASN A 86 -43.15 -36.10 17.12
N GLN A 87 -43.15 -37.27 16.47
CA GLN A 87 -44.23 -38.24 16.56
C GLN A 87 -44.36 -38.85 17.95
N ARG A 88 -43.26 -39.32 18.56
CA ARG A 88 -43.25 -39.84 19.93
C ARG A 88 -43.74 -38.82 20.96
N LEU A 89 -43.43 -37.57 20.69
CA LEU A 89 -43.72 -36.44 21.56
C LEU A 89 -45.16 -35.93 21.43
N ALA A 90 -45.67 -35.84 20.19
CA ALA A 90 -47.07 -35.58 19.90
C ALA A 90 -47.98 -36.73 20.40
N ALA A 91 -47.48 -37.97 20.41
CA ALA A 91 -48.22 -39.12 20.93
C ALA A 91 -48.39 -39.14 22.46
N ARG A 92 -47.65 -38.30 23.21
CA ARG A 92 -47.75 -38.26 24.68
C ARG A 92 -49.12 -37.79 25.16
N PHE A 93 -49.75 -36.86 24.44
CA PHE A 93 -51.08 -36.36 24.73
C PHE A 93 -51.91 -36.31 23.44
N THR A 94 -53.07 -36.96 23.43
CA THR A 94 -53.99 -36.92 22.28
C THR A 94 -54.72 -35.58 22.16
N ASP A 95 -54.82 -34.83 23.27
CA ASP A 95 -55.40 -33.49 23.31
C ASP A 95 -54.35 -32.42 22.91
N ARG A 96 -54.69 -31.59 21.91
CA ARG A 96 -53.75 -30.57 21.39
C ARG A 96 -53.42 -29.48 22.41
N GLN A 97 -54.32 -29.16 23.33
CA GLN A 97 -54.07 -28.15 24.36
C GLN A 97 -53.09 -28.68 25.42
N GLN A 98 -53.20 -29.95 25.79
CA GLN A 98 -52.22 -30.64 26.64
C GLN A 98 -50.86 -30.80 25.94
N ALA A 99 -50.85 -31.10 24.63
CA ALA A 99 -49.61 -31.10 23.84
C ALA A 99 -48.95 -29.71 23.81
N ARG A 100 -49.72 -28.63 23.63
CA ARG A 100 -49.23 -27.23 23.72
C ARG A 100 -48.65 -26.94 25.11
N MET A 101 -49.37 -27.28 26.16
CA MET A 101 -48.89 -27.10 27.54
C MET A 101 -47.58 -27.84 27.77
N TRP A 102 -47.48 -29.08 27.32
CA TRP A 102 -46.28 -29.89 27.44
C TRP A 102 -45.10 -29.28 26.67
N SER A 103 -45.33 -28.78 25.45
CA SER A 103 -44.35 -27.97 24.72
C SER A 103 -43.82 -26.80 25.54
N LEU A 104 -44.75 -25.98 26.04
CA LEU A 104 -44.42 -24.76 26.76
C LEU A 104 -43.67 -25.08 28.04
N LEU A 105 -44.01 -26.16 28.74
CA LEU A 105 -43.24 -26.66 29.87
C LEU A 105 -41.78 -26.90 29.47
N ARG A 106 -41.53 -27.65 28.39
CA ARG A 106 -40.15 -28.01 27.99
C ARG A 106 -39.35 -26.79 27.55
N ASN A 107 -39.93 -25.93 26.72
CA ASN A 107 -39.27 -24.72 26.25
C ASN A 107 -39.02 -23.73 27.37
N ARG A 108 -40.01 -23.45 28.22
CA ARG A 108 -39.84 -22.53 29.35
C ARG A 108 -38.90 -23.10 30.40
N LEU A 109 -38.95 -24.40 30.69
CA LEU A 109 -38.01 -25.03 31.62
C LEU A 109 -36.58 -24.87 31.10
N CYS A 110 -36.30 -25.27 29.86
CA CYS A 110 -34.97 -25.16 29.26
C CYS A 110 -34.50 -23.70 29.21
N ALA A 111 -35.32 -22.78 28.67
CA ALA A 111 -34.97 -21.37 28.58
C ALA A 111 -34.73 -20.74 29.96
N LEU A 112 -35.70 -20.84 30.88
CA LEU A 112 -35.64 -20.11 32.15
C LEU A 112 -34.62 -20.69 33.13
N THR A 113 -34.21 -21.95 32.97
CA THR A 113 -33.13 -22.55 33.76
C THR A 113 -31.74 -22.46 33.10
N ALA A 114 -31.65 -21.93 31.88
CA ALA A 114 -30.41 -21.81 31.11
C ALA A 114 -29.31 -21.00 31.81
N VAL A 115 -28.15 -21.60 32.01
CA VAL A 115 -26.97 -20.87 32.49
C VAL A 115 -26.57 -19.84 31.42
N ALA A 116 -26.25 -18.60 31.82
CA ALA A 116 -25.85 -17.52 30.92
C ALA A 116 -26.83 -17.23 29.75
N GLY A 117 -28.12 -17.60 29.90
CA GLY A 117 -29.10 -17.47 28.82
C GLY A 117 -28.86 -18.41 27.64
N GLY A 118 -27.97 -19.41 27.78
CA GLY A 118 -27.65 -20.40 26.76
C GLY A 118 -28.82 -21.33 26.47
N PHE A 119 -29.67 -20.94 25.52
CA PHE A 119 -30.84 -21.69 25.09
C PHE A 119 -30.79 -21.92 23.59
N GLY A 120 -30.93 -23.18 23.18
CA GLY A 120 -31.05 -23.59 21.80
C GLY A 120 -32.38 -24.31 21.56
N PHE A 121 -32.85 -24.28 20.32
CA PHE A 121 -34.05 -25.00 19.92
C PHE A 121 -33.94 -25.40 18.45
N THR A 122 -34.49 -26.56 18.09
CA THR A 122 -34.39 -27.09 16.72
C THR A 122 -35.39 -26.44 15.77
N ALA A 123 -34.98 -26.36 14.51
CA ALA A 123 -35.72 -25.67 13.48
C ALA A 123 -36.96 -26.51 13.05
N GLY A 124 -38.10 -26.27 13.70
CA GLY A 124 -39.39 -26.93 13.43
C GLY A 124 -40.42 -26.77 14.55
N VAL A 125 -40.81 -25.51 14.86
CA VAL A 125 -41.89 -25.09 15.78
C VAL A 125 -42.18 -26.10 16.88
N GLU A 126 -41.22 -26.19 17.80
CA GLU A 126 -41.18 -27.03 18.99
C GLU A 126 -42.59 -27.40 19.54
N TRP A 127 -43.03 -28.60 19.15
CA TRP A 127 -44.09 -29.46 19.72
C TRP A 127 -45.56 -29.21 19.38
N LEU A 128 -45.86 -28.48 18.31
CA LEU A 128 -47.23 -28.47 17.73
C LEU A 128 -47.29 -28.97 16.28
N ALA A 129 -46.14 -29.23 15.67
CA ALA A 129 -46.03 -29.87 14.37
C ALA A 129 -46.04 -31.40 14.52
N ASP A 130 -47.00 -32.06 13.88
CA ASP A 130 -47.09 -33.53 13.82
C ASP A 130 -46.07 -34.14 12.83
N GLU A 131 -45.41 -33.29 12.06
CA GLU A 131 -44.46 -33.65 11.01
C GLU A 131 -43.08 -33.96 11.58
N GLN A 132 -42.51 -35.09 11.17
CA GLN A 132 -41.14 -35.46 11.51
C GLN A 132 -40.15 -34.59 10.71
N LEU A 133 -39.21 -33.95 11.42
CA LEU A 133 -38.11 -33.22 10.79
C LEU A 133 -37.18 -34.18 10.05
N ASN A 134 -37.06 -34.03 8.73
CA ASN A 134 -36.11 -34.79 7.93
C ASN A 134 -34.73 -34.10 7.94
N VAL A 135 -33.95 -34.40 8.98
CA VAL A 135 -32.60 -33.86 9.20
C VAL A 135 -31.60 -34.23 8.10
N HIS A 136 -31.85 -35.29 7.32
CA HIS A 136 -30.92 -35.76 6.28
C HIS A 136 -31.10 -35.07 4.92
N ASN A 137 -32.28 -34.50 4.64
CA ASN A 137 -32.61 -33.91 3.33
C ASN A 137 -32.75 -32.38 3.33
N SER A 138 -32.44 -31.70 4.44
CA SER A 138 -32.52 -30.23 4.55
C SER A 138 -33.82 -29.63 3.98
N ARG A 139 -34.97 -30.30 4.19
CA ARG A 139 -36.27 -29.77 3.75
C ARG A 139 -36.64 -28.57 4.62
N GLY A 140 -37.24 -27.56 3.99
CA GLY A 140 -37.59 -26.28 4.62
C GLY A 140 -38.50 -26.40 5.84
N LEU A 141 -38.52 -25.31 6.61
CA LEU A 141 -39.12 -25.16 7.92
C LEU A 141 -40.64 -24.95 7.84
N ASN A 142 -41.41 -25.49 8.80
CA ASN A 142 -42.86 -25.23 8.93
C ASN A 142 -43.15 -23.83 9.52
N TRP A 143 -42.48 -22.80 9.00
CA TRP A 143 -42.71 -21.41 9.37
C TRP A 143 -44.11 -20.98 8.89
N GLY A 144 -44.94 -20.48 9.80
CA GLY A 144 -46.31 -20.04 9.50
C GLY A 144 -47.40 -21.07 9.79
N ALA A 145 -47.10 -22.15 10.51
CA ALA A 145 -48.12 -23.04 11.06
C ALA A 145 -49.13 -22.26 11.92
N GLU A 146 -50.43 -22.52 11.77
CA GLU A 146 -51.47 -21.82 12.56
C GLU A 146 -51.31 -22.03 14.07
N ASN A 147 -50.72 -23.16 14.48
CA ASN A 147 -50.44 -23.50 15.86
C ASN A 147 -48.93 -23.53 16.09
N ASP A 148 -48.39 -22.41 16.58
CA ASP A 148 -46.97 -22.26 16.91
C ASP A 148 -46.76 -21.68 18.32
N ILE A 149 -45.49 -21.60 18.73
CA ILE A 149 -45.05 -20.94 19.97
C ILE A 149 -44.04 -19.82 19.70
N VAL A 150 -44.03 -19.25 18.49
CA VAL A 150 -43.02 -18.25 18.06
C VAL A 150 -43.10 -17.00 18.93
N ALA A 151 -44.31 -16.56 19.30
CA ALA A 151 -44.49 -15.43 20.20
C ALA A 151 -43.86 -15.68 21.58
N GLU A 152 -44.07 -16.88 22.14
CA GLU A 152 -43.47 -17.27 23.42
C GLU A 152 -41.94 -17.40 23.31
N LEU A 153 -41.42 -17.99 22.24
CA LEU A 153 -39.97 -18.08 22.01
C LEU A 153 -39.32 -16.71 21.85
N ARG A 154 -39.99 -15.77 21.17
CA ARG A 154 -39.54 -14.38 21.08
C ARG A 154 -39.44 -13.76 22.47
N GLN A 155 -40.47 -13.91 23.29
CA GLN A 155 -40.49 -13.34 24.64
C GLN A 155 -39.44 -13.98 25.56
N LEU A 156 -39.26 -15.30 25.48
CA LEU A 156 -38.19 -16.00 26.20
C LEU A 156 -36.84 -15.48 25.73
N THR A 157 -36.60 -15.41 24.42
CA THR A 157 -35.33 -14.93 23.86
C THR A 157 -35.03 -13.49 24.29
N GLU A 158 -36.02 -12.60 24.28
CA GLU A 158 -35.86 -11.22 24.77
C GLU A 158 -35.45 -11.20 26.25
N LEU A 159 -36.09 -12.01 27.10
CA LEU A 159 -35.74 -12.10 28.50
C LEU A 159 -34.32 -12.65 28.72
N LEU A 160 -33.96 -13.75 28.03
CA LEU A 160 -32.65 -14.39 28.15
C LEU A 160 -31.52 -13.47 27.66
N THR A 161 -31.78 -12.67 26.63
CA THR A 161 -30.78 -11.77 26.05
C THR A 161 -30.65 -10.49 26.86
N GLU A 162 -31.75 -9.90 27.34
CA GLU A 162 -31.72 -8.54 27.89
C GLU A 162 -31.75 -8.46 29.42
N HIS A 163 -32.36 -9.42 30.12
CA HIS A 163 -32.56 -9.32 31.57
C HIS A 163 -31.30 -9.72 32.37
N PRO A 164 -30.83 -8.92 33.36
CA PRO A 164 -29.60 -9.18 34.14
C PRO A 164 -29.52 -10.55 34.83
N CYS A 165 -30.64 -11.06 35.36
CA CYS A 165 -30.73 -12.41 35.94
C CYS A 165 -30.43 -13.59 34.97
N PHE A 166 -30.28 -13.33 33.67
CA PHE A 166 -29.88 -14.32 32.66
C PHE A 166 -28.48 -14.07 32.09
N ALA A 167 -27.76 -13.07 32.61
CA ALA A 167 -26.37 -12.83 32.28
C ALA A 167 -25.46 -13.99 32.71
N GLU A 168 -24.27 -14.02 32.14
CA GLU A 168 -23.20 -14.99 32.41
C GLU A 168 -22.69 -14.96 33.85
N ASP A 169 -22.82 -13.82 34.53
CA ASP A 169 -22.42 -13.61 35.93
C ASP A 169 -23.59 -13.74 36.92
N ALA A 170 -24.78 -14.12 36.44
CA ALA A 170 -25.95 -14.33 37.29
C ALA A 170 -25.75 -15.55 38.21
N GLN A 171 -26.14 -15.40 39.48
CA GLN A 171 -26.08 -16.49 40.45
C GLN A 171 -27.35 -17.32 40.41
N LEU A 172 -27.20 -18.63 40.21
CA LEU A 172 -28.29 -19.60 40.14
C LEU A 172 -28.27 -20.49 41.40
N ARG A 173 -29.39 -20.61 42.09
CA ARG A 173 -29.53 -21.47 43.27
C ARG A 173 -30.88 -22.17 43.30
N ARG A 174 -30.87 -23.50 43.33
CA ARG A 174 -32.09 -24.30 43.51
C ARG A 174 -32.68 -24.06 44.91
N LEU A 175 -33.99 -23.86 44.95
CA LEU A 175 -34.78 -23.64 46.17
C LEU A 175 -35.62 -24.86 46.57
N SER A 176 -35.98 -25.72 45.60
CA SER A 176 -36.74 -26.95 45.85
C SER A 176 -35.83 -28.10 46.32
N MET A 177 -36.41 -29.13 46.95
CA MET A 177 -35.70 -30.39 47.21
C MET A 177 -35.40 -31.15 45.90
N VAL A 178 -34.46 -32.10 45.93
CA VAL A 178 -33.90 -32.76 44.73
C VAL A 178 -34.97 -33.48 43.91
N ASP A 179 -35.91 -34.10 44.58
CA ASP A 179 -36.97 -34.96 44.04
C ASP A 179 -38.36 -34.29 44.05
N HIS A 180 -38.42 -32.98 44.37
CA HIS A 180 -39.69 -32.27 44.47
C HIS A 180 -40.32 -32.06 43.08
N VAL A 181 -41.63 -32.33 42.97
CA VAL A 181 -42.39 -32.24 41.70
C VAL A 181 -42.46 -30.83 41.10
N VAL A 182 -42.47 -29.80 41.95
CA VAL A 182 -42.24 -28.41 41.55
C VAL A 182 -40.76 -28.08 41.69
N TYR A 183 -40.09 -27.83 40.56
CA TYR A 183 -38.74 -27.32 40.54
C TYR A 183 -38.75 -25.81 40.80
N ALA A 184 -37.92 -25.34 41.73
CA ALA A 184 -37.81 -23.93 42.07
C ALA A 184 -36.36 -23.47 41.98
N LEU A 185 -36.09 -22.40 41.22
CA LEU A 185 -34.76 -21.85 41.00
C LEU A 185 -34.76 -20.34 41.25
N LEU A 186 -33.83 -19.88 42.08
CA LEU A 186 -33.52 -18.48 42.25
C LEU A 186 -32.45 -18.06 41.24
N ARG A 187 -32.67 -16.93 40.59
CA ARG A 187 -31.68 -16.21 39.79
C ARG A 187 -31.44 -14.84 40.39
N GLN A 188 -30.19 -14.46 40.54
CA GLN A 188 -29.81 -13.13 41.02
C GLN A 188 -28.83 -12.49 40.04
N GLY A 189 -29.22 -11.34 39.49
CA GLY A 189 -28.36 -10.50 38.68
C GLY A 189 -27.37 -9.72 39.55
N ARG A 190 -26.24 -9.31 38.97
CA ARG A 190 -25.22 -8.50 39.65
C ARG A 190 -25.73 -7.12 40.07
N ASP A 191 -26.77 -6.62 39.40
CA ASP A 191 -27.49 -5.39 39.71
C ASP A 191 -28.42 -5.50 40.94
N GLY A 192 -28.50 -6.69 41.56
CA GLY A 192 -29.39 -6.98 42.68
C GLY A 192 -30.79 -7.45 42.26
N SER A 193 -31.10 -7.48 40.96
CA SER A 193 -32.36 -8.03 40.46
C SER A 193 -32.49 -9.50 40.84
N SER A 194 -33.70 -9.94 41.18
CA SER A 194 -33.97 -11.33 41.59
C SER A 194 -35.21 -11.88 40.89
N ILE A 195 -35.08 -13.06 40.31
CA ILE A 195 -36.17 -13.82 39.69
C ILE A 195 -36.28 -15.19 40.36
N VAL A 196 -37.52 -15.64 40.57
CA VAL A 196 -37.83 -17.02 41.00
C VAL A 196 -38.52 -17.74 39.85
N VAL A 197 -37.87 -18.78 39.33
CA VAL A 197 -38.44 -19.69 38.33
C VAL A 197 -39.10 -20.85 39.05
N LEU A 198 -40.38 -21.08 38.79
CA LEU A 198 -41.14 -22.23 39.30
C LEU A 198 -41.64 -23.06 38.12
N ALA A 199 -41.35 -24.36 38.10
CA ALA A 199 -41.81 -25.28 37.06
C ALA A 199 -42.50 -26.50 37.67
N ASN A 200 -43.78 -26.68 37.38
CA ASN A 200 -44.48 -27.92 37.69
C ASN A 200 -44.10 -28.99 36.66
N LEU A 201 -43.32 -29.99 37.08
CA LEU A 201 -42.84 -31.06 36.20
C LEU A 201 -43.92 -32.13 35.93
N ASP A 202 -45.04 -32.09 36.65
CA ASP A 202 -46.19 -32.95 36.44
C ASP A 202 -47.12 -32.34 35.37
N GLY A 203 -47.29 -33.05 34.26
CA GLY A 203 -48.15 -32.63 33.14
C GLY A 203 -49.63 -32.95 33.34
N GLU A 204 -50.00 -33.66 34.40
CA GLU A 204 -51.37 -34.15 34.63
C GLU A 204 -52.03 -33.50 35.85
N HIS A 205 -51.25 -33.22 36.91
CA HIS A 205 -51.79 -32.73 38.18
C HIS A 205 -51.26 -31.34 38.58
N PRO A 206 -52.11 -30.48 39.17
CA PRO A 206 -51.66 -29.22 39.73
C PRO A 206 -50.94 -29.46 41.07
N HIS A 207 -49.92 -28.66 41.33
CA HIS A 207 -49.12 -28.75 42.56
C HIS A 207 -48.89 -27.37 43.16
N SER A 208 -48.70 -27.32 44.48
CA SER A 208 -48.41 -26.06 45.19
C SER A 208 -46.98 -26.08 45.74
N TRP A 209 -46.31 -24.93 45.68
CA TRP A 209 -44.96 -24.77 46.23
C TRP A 209 -44.93 -23.70 47.34
N PRO A 210 -44.28 -23.97 48.49
CA PRO A 210 -44.11 -22.98 49.55
C PRO A 210 -43.13 -21.89 49.12
N LEU A 211 -43.62 -20.64 49.06
CA LEU A 211 -42.83 -19.46 48.69
C LEU A 211 -42.11 -18.92 49.94
N PRO A 212 -40.76 -18.96 50.02
CA PRO A 212 -40.03 -18.42 51.14
C PRO A 212 -40.32 -16.93 51.35
N SER A 213 -40.39 -16.48 52.61
CA SER A 213 -40.70 -15.08 52.95
C SER A 213 -39.80 -14.07 52.23
N ALA A 214 -38.51 -14.40 52.04
CA ALA A 214 -37.52 -13.61 51.32
C ALA A 214 -37.90 -13.29 49.85
N TYR A 215 -38.80 -14.08 49.24
CA TYR A 215 -39.23 -13.91 47.85
C TYR A 215 -40.76 -13.77 47.73
N SER A 216 -41.45 -13.51 48.84
CA SER A 216 -42.92 -13.35 48.89
C SER A 216 -43.46 -12.23 48.01
N SER A 217 -42.63 -11.22 47.69
CA SER A 217 -42.95 -10.13 46.77
C SER A 217 -42.83 -10.51 45.29
N CYS A 218 -42.14 -11.60 44.95
CA CYS A 218 -41.96 -12.07 43.57
C CYS A 218 -43.26 -12.71 43.07
N THR A 219 -44.16 -11.87 42.55
CA THR A 219 -45.54 -12.26 42.19
C THR A 219 -45.88 -11.93 40.74
N PHE A 220 -45.02 -11.22 40.01
CA PHE A 220 -45.26 -10.82 38.64
C PHE A 220 -44.53 -11.75 37.67
N ASP A 221 -45.27 -12.46 36.81
CA ASP A 221 -44.68 -13.37 35.82
C ASP A 221 -44.23 -12.63 34.57
N LEU A 222 -42.92 -12.65 34.31
CA LEU A 222 -42.29 -11.98 33.17
C LEU A 222 -42.61 -12.65 31.82
N VAL A 223 -43.10 -13.90 31.83
CA VAL A 223 -43.49 -14.62 30.60
C VAL A 223 -44.95 -14.39 30.22
N THR A 224 -45.86 -14.20 31.16
CA THR A 224 -47.29 -13.96 30.81
C THR A 224 -47.75 -12.52 31.05
N GLY A 225 -46.95 -11.71 31.77
CA GLY A 225 -47.34 -10.37 32.21
C GLY A 225 -48.42 -10.38 33.31
N GLN A 226 -48.70 -11.53 33.91
CA GLN A 226 -49.76 -11.70 34.92
C GLN A 226 -49.20 -11.66 36.35
N ARG A 227 -50.01 -11.15 37.29
CA ARG A 227 -49.67 -11.19 38.72
C ARG A 227 -50.34 -12.39 39.38
N HIS A 228 -49.55 -13.22 40.03
CA HIS A 228 -49.99 -14.39 40.78
C HIS A 228 -50.03 -14.06 42.27
N GLN A 229 -51.16 -14.31 42.92
CA GLN A 229 -51.32 -14.08 44.36
C GLN A 229 -51.03 -15.37 45.13
N PRO A 230 -49.99 -15.39 45.98
CA PRO A 230 -49.76 -16.51 46.87
C PRO A 230 -50.88 -16.63 47.92
N GLN A 231 -51.21 -17.86 48.33
CA GLN A 231 -52.24 -18.16 49.31
C GLN A 231 -51.64 -18.88 50.52
N ASN A 232 -52.16 -18.63 51.72
CA ASN A 232 -51.75 -19.38 52.91
C ASN A 232 -52.27 -20.82 52.82
N ASN A 233 -51.36 -21.78 53.00
CA ASN A 233 -51.74 -23.18 53.14
C ASN A 233 -52.30 -23.46 54.55
N LYS A 234 -52.75 -24.70 54.79
CA LYS A 234 -53.29 -25.14 56.09
C LYS A 234 -52.30 -25.03 57.27
N LYS A 235 -51.02 -24.74 57.01
CA LYS A 235 -49.94 -24.55 57.99
C LYS A 235 -49.49 -23.08 58.08
N ASP A 236 -50.30 -22.15 57.56
CA ASP A 236 -50.05 -20.70 57.52
C ASP A 236 -48.76 -20.29 56.79
N GLN A 237 -48.29 -21.16 55.87
CA GLN A 237 -47.18 -20.84 54.96
C GLN A 237 -47.72 -20.32 53.65
N LEU A 238 -47.09 -19.27 53.13
CA LEU A 238 -47.42 -18.69 51.84
C LEU A 238 -47.06 -19.68 50.71
N THR A 239 -48.04 -20.04 49.88
CA THR A 239 -47.88 -21.02 48.78
C THR A 239 -48.37 -20.47 47.46
N LEU A 240 -47.69 -20.80 46.37
CA LEU A 240 -48.14 -20.55 45.01
C LEU A 240 -48.69 -21.85 44.41
N HIS A 241 -49.86 -21.77 43.78
CA HIS A 241 -50.51 -22.89 43.12
C HIS A 241 -50.19 -22.88 41.63
N LEU A 242 -49.63 -23.96 41.10
CA LEU A 242 -49.26 -24.14 39.70
C LEU A 242 -50.18 -25.17 39.03
N GLN A 243 -50.69 -24.83 37.84
CA GLN A 243 -51.41 -25.76 36.97
C GLN A 243 -50.48 -26.86 36.43
N PRO A 244 -51.03 -27.98 35.91
CA PRO A 244 -50.21 -29.01 35.25
C PRO A 244 -49.29 -28.39 34.20
N GLY A 245 -48.01 -28.77 34.20
CA GLY A 245 -46.99 -28.27 33.27
C GLY A 245 -46.71 -26.77 33.31
N GLN A 246 -47.24 -26.02 34.28
CA GLN A 246 -47.06 -24.57 34.33
C GLN A 246 -45.62 -24.20 34.74
N VAL A 247 -45.02 -23.26 34.00
CA VAL A 247 -43.74 -22.63 34.33
C VAL A 247 -43.94 -21.13 34.46
N LEU A 248 -43.50 -20.56 35.59
CA LEU A 248 -43.60 -19.15 35.94
C LEU A 248 -42.20 -18.56 36.11
N CYS A 249 -42.00 -17.32 35.66
CA CYS A 249 -40.78 -16.54 35.84
C CYS A 249 -41.08 -15.30 36.68
N LEU A 250 -41.03 -15.45 38.01
CA LEU A 250 -41.58 -14.49 38.95
C LEU A 250 -40.56 -13.42 39.37
N SER A 251 -40.99 -12.17 39.33
CA SER A 251 -40.24 -10.98 39.76
C SER A 251 -41.11 -10.09 40.65
N THR A 252 -40.52 -9.07 41.27
CA THR A 252 -41.25 -8.15 42.18
C THR A 252 -42.27 -7.26 41.47
N GLY A 253 -42.07 -6.99 40.18
CA GLY A 253 -42.91 -6.14 39.34
C GLY A 253 -42.58 -6.33 37.86
N PRO A 254 -43.22 -5.59 36.95
CA PRO A 254 -42.89 -5.65 35.53
C PRO A 254 -41.42 -5.28 35.27
N TRP A 255 -40.84 -5.87 34.22
CA TRP A 255 -39.52 -5.51 33.70
C TRP A 255 -39.67 -4.82 32.35
N GLU A 256 -38.91 -3.74 32.16
CA GLU A 256 -38.79 -3.04 30.89
C GLU A 256 -37.41 -3.30 30.28
N ASN A 257 -37.41 -3.62 28.98
CA ASN A 257 -36.18 -3.83 28.24
C ASN A 257 -35.48 -2.48 28.00
N THR A 258 -34.40 -2.24 28.73
CA THR A 258 -33.58 -1.02 28.63
C THR A 258 -32.45 -1.14 27.60
N GLY A 259 -32.30 -2.30 26.94
CA GLY A 259 -31.15 -2.61 26.07
C GLY A 259 -29.84 -2.91 26.82
N ALA A 260 -29.90 -3.09 28.15
CA ALA A 260 -28.72 -3.34 28.99
C ALA A 260 -27.99 -4.64 28.61
N GLY A 261 -28.71 -5.69 28.19
CA GLY A 261 -28.07 -6.93 27.76
C GLY A 261 -27.40 -6.79 26.40
N SER A 262 -28.00 -6.06 25.47
CA SER A 262 -27.38 -5.69 24.20
C SER A 262 -26.08 -4.91 24.39
N ALA A 263 -26.08 -3.90 25.26
CA ALA A 263 -24.87 -3.12 25.59
C ALA A 263 -23.77 -4.01 26.19
N ARG A 264 -24.13 -4.90 27.14
CA ARG A 264 -23.19 -5.86 27.74
C ARG A 264 -22.59 -6.82 26.70
N ARG A 265 -23.39 -7.39 25.80
CA ARG A 265 -22.89 -8.27 24.73
C ARG A 265 -21.95 -7.53 23.77
N LEU A 266 -22.22 -6.26 23.49
CA LEU A 266 -21.32 -5.44 22.69
C LEU A 266 -19.96 -5.28 23.39
N HIS A 267 -19.95 -4.92 24.68
CA HIS A 267 -18.71 -4.80 25.45
C HIS A 267 -17.95 -6.13 25.55
N GLN A 268 -18.65 -7.26 25.71
CA GLN A 268 -18.02 -8.59 25.68
C GLN A 268 -17.40 -8.90 24.32
N ARG A 269 -18.06 -8.55 23.21
CA ARG A 269 -17.51 -8.72 21.87
C ARG A 269 -16.25 -7.87 21.68
N GLN A 270 -16.27 -6.62 22.15
CA GLN A 270 -15.10 -5.74 22.15
C GLN A 270 -13.97 -6.28 23.03
N ALA A 271 -14.29 -6.80 24.22
CA ALA A 271 -13.32 -7.44 25.13
C ALA A 271 -12.67 -8.66 24.46
N ALA A 272 -13.46 -9.54 23.87
CA ALA A 272 -12.96 -10.70 23.14
C ALA A 272 -12.01 -10.28 22.00
N TYR A 273 -12.39 -9.24 21.25
CA TYR A 273 -11.55 -8.66 20.20
C TYR A 273 -10.20 -8.16 20.73
N ALA A 274 -10.24 -7.36 21.79
CA ALA A 274 -9.06 -6.77 22.41
C ALA A 274 -8.14 -7.84 23.01
N MET A 275 -8.71 -8.84 23.69
CA MET A 275 -7.97 -9.96 24.26
C MET A 275 -7.33 -10.85 23.19
N GLN A 276 -8.04 -11.13 22.08
CA GLN A 276 -7.47 -11.86 20.95
C GLN A 276 -6.29 -11.09 20.34
N ALA A 277 -6.42 -9.77 20.16
CA ALA A 277 -5.32 -8.96 19.64
C ALA A 277 -4.11 -8.94 20.59
N LEU A 278 -4.35 -8.84 21.91
CA LEU A 278 -3.30 -8.91 22.93
C LEU A 278 -2.61 -10.29 22.96
N ALA A 279 -3.37 -11.37 22.72
CA ALA A 279 -2.86 -12.74 22.69
C ALA A 279 -1.89 -13.03 21.53
N GLU A 280 -1.83 -12.16 20.51
CA GLU A 280 -0.81 -12.22 19.45
C GLU A 280 0.59 -11.82 19.97
N HIS A 281 0.68 -11.12 21.12
CA HIS A 281 1.94 -10.61 21.67
C HIS A 281 2.26 -11.15 23.07
N ILE A 282 1.26 -11.39 23.90
CA ILE A 282 1.41 -11.89 25.27
C ILE A 282 0.59 -13.17 25.43
N TYR A 283 1.19 -14.23 25.95
CA TYR A 283 0.45 -15.46 26.24
C TYR A 283 -0.67 -15.19 27.25
N LEU A 284 -1.86 -15.74 27.01
CA LEU A 284 -3.01 -15.60 27.92
C LEU A 284 -2.69 -16.03 29.37
N ALA A 285 -1.79 -17.00 29.55
CA ALA A 285 -1.35 -17.46 30.87
C ALA A 285 -0.54 -16.41 31.66
N ASP A 286 -0.04 -15.39 30.97
CA ASP A 286 0.74 -14.29 31.53
C ASP A 286 -0.10 -13.04 31.81
N PHE A 287 -1.43 -13.12 31.69
CA PHE A 287 -2.30 -12.00 32.01
C PHE A 287 -2.47 -11.89 33.53
N GLY A 288 -2.05 -10.75 34.09
CA GLY A 288 -2.38 -10.39 35.47
C GLY A 288 -3.87 -10.08 35.65
N PRO A 289 -4.31 -9.82 36.90
CA PRO A 289 -5.71 -9.48 37.18
C PRO A 289 -6.16 -8.24 36.40
N ALA A 290 -7.23 -8.36 35.62
CA ALA A 290 -7.89 -7.25 34.94
C ALA A 290 -9.35 -7.59 34.64
N ASP A 291 -10.23 -6.58 34.70
CA ASP A 291 -11.58 -6.70 34.16
C ASP A 291 -11.52 -6.58 32.63
N PRO A 292 -11.93 -7.60 31.85
CA PRO A 292 -11.92 -7.54 30.39
C PRO A 292 -12.72 -6.36 29.81
N LEU A 293 -13.71 -5.84 30.54
CA LEU A 293 -14.48 -4.68 30.12
C LEU A 293 -13.63 -3.41 30.07
N HIS A 294 -12.72 -3.21 31.02
CA HIS A 294 -11.80 -2.06 30.99
C HIS A 294 -10.75 -2.19 29.88
N ILE A 295 -10.42 -3.41 29.45
CA ILE A 295 -9.58 -3.63 28.26
C ILE A 295 -10.38 -3.27 27.00
N ALA A 296 -11.65 -3.68 26.95
CA ALA A 296 -12.56 -3.35 25.85
C ALA A 296 -12.74 -1.84 25.67
N GLU A 297 -12.89 -1.09 26.76
CA GLU A 297 -13.02 0.38 26.71
C GLU A 297 -11.81 1.05 26.06
N ARG A 298 -10.58 0.63 26.40
CA ARG A 298 -9.35 1.16 25.79
C ARG A 298 -9.30 0.90 24.29
N PHE A 299 -9.64 -0.33 23.89
CA PHE A 299 -9.71 -0.72 22.48
C PHE A 299 -10.83 0.01 21.74
N ALA A 300 -12.02 0.13 22.32
CA ALA A 300 -13.17 0.77 21.69
C ALA A 300 -13.01 2.27 21.52
N ASN A 301 -12.31 2.94 22.46
CA ASN A 301 -12.07 4.38 22.42
C ASN A 301 -10.91 4.77 21.49
N ASN A 302 -9.86 3.94 21.39
CA ASN A 302 -8.72 4.20 20.53
C ASN A 302 -8.11 2.90 19.99
N PRO A 303 -8.75 2.26 18.99
CA PRO A 303 -8.30 0.97 18.46
C PRO A 303 -6.89 1.07 17.85
N ALA A 304 -6.58 2.17 17.17
CA ALA A 304 -5.27 2.37 16.55
C ALA A 304 -4.14 2.52 17.60
N GLY A 305 -4.37 3.32 18.64
CA GLY A 305 -3.43 3.46 19.76
C GLY A 305 -3.27 2.14 20.53
N PHE A 306 -4.38 1.42 20.75
CA PHE A 306 -4.36 0.11 21.41
C PHE A 306 -3.50 -0.89 20.62
N LEU A 307 -3.73 -1.06 19.32
CA LEU A 307 -2.96 -1.99 18.46
C LEU A 307 -1.48 -1.60 18.36
N THR A 308 -1.19 -0.31 18.31
CA THR A 308 0.19 0.22 18.32
C THR A 308 0.90 -0.15 19.62
N ALA A 309 0.22 0.00 20.75
CA ALA A 309 0.76 -0.24 22.08
C ALA A 309 1.08 -1.72 22.35
N LEU A 310 0.40 -2.68 21.72
CA LEU A 310 0.47 -4.10 22.08
C LEU A 310 1.90 -4.67 22.14
N ARG A 311 2.77 -4.28 21.21
CA ARG A 311 4.16 -4.75 21.17
C ARG A 311 5.08 -4.11 22.21
N HIS A 312 4.63 -3.01 22.81
CA HIS A 312 5.35 -2.23 23.82
C HIS A 312 4.85 -2.52 25.25
N VAL A 313 3.88 -3.43 25.40
CA VAL A 313 3.39 -3.85 26.71
C VAL A 313 4.49 -4.60 27.45
N ASP A 314 4.88 -4.10 28.62
CA ASP A 314 5.83 -4.77 29.51
C ASP A 314 5.21 -6.06 30.06
N GLY A 315 5.72 -7.22 29.64
CA GLY A 315 5.20 -8.53 30.06
C GLY A 315 5.33 -8.81 31.57
N ALA A 316 6.34 -8.25 32.24
CA ALA A 316 6.52 -8.42 33.68
C ALA A 316 5.52 -7.58 34.48
N LEU A 317 5.22 -6.37 34.00
CA LEU A 317 4.15 -5.55 34.56
C LEU A 317 2.78 -6.14 34.22
N ALA A 318 2.56 -6.60 32.98
CA ALA A 318 1.30 -7.18 32.54
C ALA A 318 0.88 -8.40 33.36
N ARG A 319 1.84 -9.22 33.82
CA ARG A 319 1.60 -10.34 34.75
C ARG A 319 1.11 -9.90 36.14
N LYS A 320 1.42 -8.68 36.57
CA LYS A 320 1.04 -8.13 37.88
C LYS A 320 -0.21 -7.26 37.80
N ASP A 321 -0.26 -6.40 36.79
CA ASP A 321 -1.31 -5.43 36.50
C ASP A 321 -1.36 -5.16 35.00
N LEU A 322 -2.27 -5.86 34.31
CA LEU A 322 -2.38 -5.78 32.86
C LEU A 322 -2.88 -4.40 32.39
N LEU A 323 -3.75 -3.74 33.15
CA LEU A 323 -4.29 -2.44 32.77
C LEU A 323 -3.22 -1.36 32.86
N ALA A 324 -2.41 -1.37 33.92
CA ALA A 324 -1.30 -0.43 34.05
C ALA A 324 -0.25 -0.61 32.94
N ALA A 325 0.05 -1.86 32.56
CA ALA A 325 0.97 -2.15 31.45
C ALA A 325 0.44 -1.62 30.11
N LEU A 326 -0.85 -1.78 29.84
CA LEU A 326 -1.50 -1.25 28.65
C LEU A 326 -1.51 0.28 28.64
N ASP A 327 -1.88 0.93 29.74
CA ASP A 327 -1.89 2.39 29.85
C ASP A 327 -0.50 2.99 29.63
N GLN A 328 0.53 2.37 30.21
CA GLN A 328 1.91 2.79 30.03
C GLN A 328 2.35 2.67 28.56
N ALA A 329 2.01 1.57 27.89
CA ALA A 329 2.34 1.37 26.48
C ALA A 329 1.57 2.33 25.55
N MET A 330 0.28 2.60 25.84
CA MET A 330 -0.55 3.54 25.08
C MET A 330 -0.14 5.01 25.24
N ALA A 331 0.50 5.37 26.36
CA ALA A 331 1.05 6.70 26.59
C ALA A 331 2.39 6.94 25.87
N GLY A 332 3.00 5.89 25.34
CA GLY A 332 4.28 5.96 24.61
C GLY A 332 4.16 6.64 23.25
N ASP A 333 5.22 7.34 22.85
CA ASP A 333 5.32 8.05 21.57
C ASP A 333 5.93 7.15 20.47
N HIS A 334 5.42 5.92 20.40
CA HIS A 334 5.94 4.88 19.52
C HIS A 334 5.51 5.07 18.07
N TYR A 335 6.27 4.54 17.12
CA TYR A 335 5.85 4.49 15.73
C TYR A 335 4.58 3.63 15.58
N PRO A 336 3.51 4.16 14.96
CA PRO A 336 2.29 3.40 14.74
C PRO A 336 2.52 2.36 13.64
N ALA A 337 2.97 1.16 14.04
CA ALA A 337 3.09 -0.01 13.16
C ALA A 337 1.70 -0.56 12.78
N LEU A 338 0.95 0.26 12.04
CA LEU A 338 -0.46 0.11 11.72
C LEU A 338 -0.71 0.70 10.32
N THR A 339 -1.43 -0.03 9.48
CA THR A 339 -1.98 0.46 8.22
C THR A 339 -3.50 0.45 8.32
N ARG A 340 -4.15 1.57 8.00
CA ARG A 340 -5.61 1.65 7.90
C ARG A 340 -6.06 1.34 6.47
N TRP A 341 -7.21 0.69 6.35
CA TRP A 341 -7.88 0.49 5.07
C TRP A 341 -9.36 0.83 5.17
N GLN A 342 -9.85 1.60 4.23
CA GLN A 342 -11.24 2.01 4.08
C GLN A 342 -11.68 1.94 2.62
N VAL A 343 -12.98 2.07 2.35
CA VAL A 343 -13.53 1.93 0.98
C VAL A 343 -12.93 2.96 -0.01
N SER A 344 -12.51 4.14 0.46
CA SER A 344 -11.81 5.12 -0.38
C SER A 344 -10.42 4.65 -0.87
N ASP A 345 -9.87 3.56 -0.31
CA ASP A 345 -8.60 2.95 -0.73
C ASP A 345 -8.73 1.99 -1.91
N GLN A 346 -9.95 1.55 -2.28
CA GLN A 346 -10.18 0.65 -3.42
C GLN A 346 -9.44 1.05 -4.71
N PRO A 347 -9.31 2.35 -5.05
CA PRO A 347 -8.62 2.76 -6.27
C PRO A 347 -7.09 2.57 -6.24
N ARG A 348 -6.45 2.12 -5.15
CA ARG A 348 -5.00 1.84 -5.09
C ARG A 348 -4.67 0.45 -4.58
N ILE A 349 -3.43 0.04 -4.80
CA ILE A 349 -2.80 -1.04 -4.06
C ILE A 349 -2.29 -0.46 -2.74
N THR A 350 -2.86 -0.88 -1.61
CA THR A 350 -2.41 -0.41 -0.29
C THR A 350 -1.16 -1.17 0.12
N LEU A 351 -0.07 -0.42 0.34
CA LEU A 351 1.20 -0.97 0.79
C LEU A 351 1.18 -1.15 2.32
N VAL A 352 1.37 -2.39 2.77
CA VAL A 352 1.33 -2.77 4.19
C VAL A 352 2.70 -3.34 4.58
N PRO A 353 3.51 -2.65 5.39
CA PRO A 353 4.71 -3.26 5.95
C PRO A 353 4.37 -4.55 6.73
N CYS A 354 5.17 -5.61 6.58
CA CYS A 354 4.84 -6.94 7.12
C CYS A 354 4.68 -6.97 8.64
N HIS A 355 5.27 -6.02 9.37
CA HIS A 355 5.13 -5.89 10.82
C HIS A 355 3.95 -5.01 11.23
N HIS A 356 3.16 -4.46 10.29
CA HIS A 356 2.00 -3.62 10.61
C HIS A 356 0.77 -4.47 10.91
N TRP A 357 -0.01 -4.03 11.89
CA TRP A 357 -1.43 -4.39 11.95
C TRP A 357 -2.17 -3.76 10.78
N LEU A 358 -3.18 -4.46 10.25
CA LEU A 358 -4.11 -3.90 9.26
C LEU A 358 -5.46 -3.66 9.93
N LEU A 359 -5.87 -2.40 10.01
CA LEU A 359 -7.13 -1.96 10.61
C LEU A 359 -8.11 -1.57 9.49
N VAL A 360 -9.11 -2.42 9.28
CA VAL A 360 -10.13 -2.25 8.25
C VAL A 360 -11.37 -1.63 8.88
N CYS A 361 -11.89 -0.54 8.32
CA CYS A 361 -13.06 0.15 8.86
C CYS A 361 -14.19 0.36 7.82
N HIS A 362 -15.43 0.35 8.30
CA HIS A 362 -16.62 0.59 7.50
C HIS A 362 -17.80 1.07 8.38
N PRO A 363 -18.74 1.89 7.86
CA PRO A 363 -19.90 2.36 8.66
C PRO A 363 -20.92 1.27 9.03
N HIS A 364 -21.04 0.23 8.21
CA HIS A 364 -21.98 -0.88 8.39
C HIS A 364 -21.26 -2.14 8.83
N SER A 365 -21.99 -3.05 9.48
CA SER A 365 -21.46 -4.37 9.86
C SER A 365 -21.05 -5.19 8.62
N PHE A 366 -19.88 -5.83 8.68
CA PHE A 366 -19.32 -6.61 7.59
C PHE A 366 -18.54 -7.83 8.07
N ARG A 367 -18.45 -8.84 7.19
CA ARG A 367 -17.42 -9.90 7.23
C ARG A 367 -16.26 -9.50 6.33
N CYS A 368 -15.05 -9.58 6.86
CA CYS A 368 -13.81 -9.40 6.12
C CYS A 368 -13.25 -10.74 5.70
N SER A 369 -12.79 -10.83 4.45
CA SER A 369 -12.02 -11.95 3.90
C SER A 369 -10.74 -11.40 3.29
N LEU A 370 -9.59 -11.88 3.74
CA LEU A 370 -8.29 -11.59 3.15
C LEU A 370 -7.75 -12.88 2.53
N SER A 371 -7.41 -12.85 1.25
CA SER A 371 -6.80 -13.98 0.53
C SER A 371 -5.45 -13.59 -0.05
N HIS A 372 -4.44 -14.44 0.11
CA HIS A 372 -3.12 -14.27 -0.48
C HIS A 372 -2.42 -15.63 -0.68
N GLN A 373 -1.24 -15.65 -1.29
CA GLN A 373 -0.52 -16.89 -1.63
C GLN A 373 -0.21 -17.80 -0.43
N GLN A 374 -0.22 -17.29 0.80
CA GLN A 374 0.13 -18.06 1.99
C GLN A 374 -1.08 -18.50 2.83
N GLY A 375 -2.29 -18.05 2.49
CA GLY A 375 -3.50 -18.44 3.21
C GLY A 375 -4.69 -17.50 3.03
N GLU A 376 -5.73 -17.79 3.80
CA GLU A 376 -6.95 -17.01 3.90
C GLU A 376 -7.21 -16.65 5.36
N PHE A 377 -7.81 -15.48 5.58
CA PHE A 377 -8.19 -14.98 6.90
C PHE A 377 -9.60 -14.40 6.82
N HIS A 378 -10.49 -14.81 7.72
CA HIS A 378 -11.86 -14.32 7.78
C HIS A 378 -12.22 -13.82 9.18
N ARG A 379 -12.89 -12.67 9.27
CA ARG A 379 -13.32 -12.14 10.57
C ARG A 379 -14.57 -11.27 10.48
N GLU A 380 -15.44 -11.35 11.48
CA GLU A 380 -16.62 -10.49 11.59
C GLU A 380 -16.28 -9.16 12.26
N SER A 381 -16.79 -8.06 11.72
CA SER A 381 -16.54 -6.72 12.29
C SER A 381 -17.15 -6.51 13.68
N VAL A 382 -16.56 -5.59 14.45
CA VAL A 382 -17.05 -5.13 15.76
C VAL A 382 -17.35 -3.63 15.73
N LEU A 383 -18.49 -3.22 16.29
CA LEU A 383 -18.87 -1.82 16.46
C LEU A 383 -18.07 -1.19 17.60
N LEU A 384 -17.43 -0.04 17.36
CA LEU A 384 -16.63 0.68 18.35
C LEU A 384 -17.25 2.05 18.72
N ALA A 385 -16.59 2.80 19.61
CA ALA A 385 -17.16 4.00 20.26
C ALA A 385 -17.44 5.17 19.29
N ASP A 386 -16.77 5.20 18.14
CA ASP A 386 -16.97 6.19 17.07
C ASP A 386 -18.16 5.86 16.15
N GLY A 387 -18.89 4.77 16.42
CA GLY A 387 -20.01 4.31 15.62
C GLY A 387 -19.63 3.59 14.33
N GLN A 388 -18.35 3.28 14.13
CA GLN A 388 -17.86 2.52 12.97
C GLN A 388 -17.63 1.04 13.33
N HIS A 389 -17.68 0.19 12.30
CA HIS A 389 -17.34 -1.21 12.38
C HIS A 389 -15.88 -1.44 11.97
N TYR A 390 -15.17 -2.28 12.74
CA TYR A 390 -13.75 -2.55 12.53
C TYR A 390 -13.43 -4.04 12.45
N VAL A 391 -12.43 -4.38 11.65
CA VAL A 391 -11.70 -5.65 11.69
C VAL A 391 -10.21 -5.37 11.88
N CYS A 392 -9.60 -6.05 12.85
CA CYS A 392 -8.16 -5.99 13.10
C CYS A 392 -7.51 -7.26 12.55
N ILE A 393 -6.57 -7.10 11.63
CA ILE A 393 -5.83 -8.20 11.00
C ILE A 393 -4.38 -8.12 11.51
N PRO A 394 -3.83 -9.19 12.12
CA PRO A 394 -2.47 -9.20 12.62
C PRO A 394 -1.45 -9.07 11.47
N PRO A 395 -0.19 -8.71 11.79
CA PRO A 395 0.92 -8.69 10.84
C PRO A 395 0.93 -9.90 9.90
N GLN A 396 0.98 -9.63 8.59
CA GLN A 396 0.94 -10.66 7.55
C GLN A 396 2.31 -10.81 6.89
N PRO A 397 2.65 -12.02 6.44
CA PRO A 397 3.87 -12.27 5.70
C PRO A 397 3.82 -11.64 4.30
N ARG A 398 5.00 -11.42 3.74
CA ARG A 398 5.19 -10.84 2.42
C ARG A 398 4.37 -11.57 1.35
N SER A 399 3.47 -10.84 0.69
CA SER A 399 2.58 -11.38 -0.35
C SER A 399 1.75 -10.27 -1.02
N GLU A 400 1.17 -10.59 -2.17
CA GLU A 400 0.04 -9.85 -2.72
C GLU A 400 -1.25 -10.41 -2.12
N GLY A 401 -2.15 -9.54 -1.69
CA GLY A 401 -3.41 -9.89 -1.05
C GLY A 401 -4.63 -9.21 -1.68
N LEU A 402 -5.75 -9.91 -1.64
CA LEU A 402 -7.07 -9.40 -1.99
C LEU A 402 -7.93 -9.35 -0.72
N LEU A 403 -8.37 -8.15 -0.38
CA LEU A 403 -9.29 -7.88 0.72
C LEU A 403 -10.72 -7.77 0.19
N GLU A 404 -11.64 -8.52 0.75
CA GLU A 404 -13.07 -8.45 0.43
C GLU A 404 -13.89 -8.15 1.69
N LEU A 405 -14.82 -7.19 1.61
CA LEU A 405 -15.79 -6.93 2.65
C LEU A 405 -17.18 -7.29 2.16
N HIS A 406 -17.90 -8.10 2.94
CA HIS A 406 -19.29 -8.48 2.71
C HIS A 406 -20.16 -7.82 3.78
N CYS A 407 -20.90 -6.78 3.41
CA CYS A 407 -21.77 -6.06 4.33
C CYS A 407 -23.09 -6.83 4.55
N HIS A 408 -23.58 -6.89 5.79
CA HIS A 408 -24.80 -7.65 6.12
C HIS A 408 -26.09 -6.89 5.78
N ASP A 409 -26.03 -5.56 5.69
CA ASP A 409 -27.20 -4.67 5.62
C ASP A 409 -27.73 -4.44 4.17
N GLY A 410 -27.12 -5.10 3.18
CA GLY A 410 -27.44 -4.98 1.76
C GLY A 410 -26.27 -5.52 0.94
N HIS A 411 -26.53 -6.08 -0.25
CA HIS A 411 -25.60 -6.84 -1.10
C HIS A 411 -24.34 -6.10 -1.63
N CYS A 412 -23.75 -5.20 -0.84
CA CYS A 412 -22.53 -4.48 -1.20
C CYS A 412 -21.32 -5.33 -0.86
N GLN A 413 -20.50 -5.60 -1.88
CA GLN A 413 -19.19 -6.21 -1.72
C GLN A 413 -18.12 -5.19 -2.10
N HIS A 414 -17.20 -4.93 -1.18
CA HIS A 414 -16.04 -4.06 -1.42
C HIS A 414 -14.80 -4.91 -1.66
N ARG A 415 -13.91 -4.48 -2.57
CA ARG A 415 -12.65 -5.19 -2.87
C ARG A 415 -11.46 -4.25 -2.85
N GLY A 416 -10.40 -4.61 -2.14
CA GLY A 416 -9.15 -3.87 -2.05
C GLY A 416 -7.95 -4.74 -2.43
N GLN A 417 -6.96 -4.14 -3.09
CA GLN A 417 -5.68 -4.80 -3.36
C GLN A 417 -4.66 -4.38 -2.30
N LEU A 418 -3.96 -5.34 -1.72
CA LEU A 418 -2.96 -5.12 -0.68
C LEU A 418 -1.63 -5.70 -1.12
N ARG A 419 -0.54 -5.01 -0.76
CA ARG A 419 0.81 -5.55 -0.90
C ARG A 419 1.51 -5.56 0.44
N PHE A 420 1.75 -6.76 0.98
CA PHE A 420 2.54 -6.93 2.19
C PHE A 420 4.03 -6.92 1.85
N SER A 421 4.77 -5.91 2.32
CA SER A 421 6.17 -5.66 1.96
C SER A 421 7.10 -5.72 3.17
N GLY A 422 8.31 -6.25 2.97
CA GLY A 422 9.37 -6.33 3.99
C GLY A 422 10.64 -5.62 3.53
N GLY A 423 11.69 -5.66 4.35
CA GLY A 423 12.97 -4.99 4.04
C GLY A 423 13.86 -5.68 3.00
N ASP A 424 13.53 -6.89 2.57
CA ASP A 424 14.31 -7.68 1.61
C ASP A 424 13.76 -7.57 0.17
N ASN A 425 14.64 -7.68 -0.83
CA ASN A 425 14.30 -7.48 -2.24
C ASN A 425 13.19 -8.43 -2.74
N TRP A 426 12.30 -7.96 -3.61
CA TRP A 426 11.26 -8.80 -4.22
C TRP A 426 11.89 -9.74 -5.25
N PRO A 427 11.80 -11.08 -5.09
CA PRO A 427 12.47 -12.02 -5.99
C PRO A 427 11.69 -12.28 -7.30
N GLY A 428 10.66 -11.49 -7.59
CA GLY A 428 9.69 -11.80 -8.63
C GLY A 428 10.20 -11.55 -10.04
N ARG A 429 11.01 -12.47 -10.57
CA ARG A 429 11.38 -12.49 -11.98
C ARG A 429 10.16 -12.67 -12.88
N LEU A 430 9.55 -11.57 -13.29
CA LEU A 430 8.82 -11.55 -14.56
C LEU A 430 9.86 -11.78 -15.67
N ARG A 431 9.51 -12.59 -16.68
CA ARG A 431 10.28 -12.54 -17.93
C ARG A 431 10.08 -11.14 -18.52
N PRO A 432 11.14 -10.35 -18.72
CA PRO A 432 11.00 -8.94 -19.06
C PRO A 432 10.75 -8.75 -20.56
N VAL A 433 9.87 -9.55 -21.17
CA VAL A 433 9.64 -9.55 -22.63
C VAL A 433 9.11 -8.18 -23.09
N ASP A 434 8.20 -7.59 -22.32
CA ASP A 434 7.59 -6.28 -22.60
C ASP A 434 8.43 -5.10 -22.10
N ALA A 435 9.70 -5.33 -21.74
CA ALA A 435 10.59 -4.32 -21.20
C ALA A 435 11.56 -3.75 -22.24
N MET A 436 12.23 -2.66 -21.86
CA MET A 436 13.21 -1.93 -22.65
C MET A 436 14.56 -1.94 -21.94
N THR A 437 15.64 -1.90 -22.72
CA THR A 437 16.99 -1.64 -22.23
C THR A 437 17.50 -0.28 -22.71
N LEU A 438 18.22 0.41 -21.84
CA LEU A 438 18.87 1.68 -22.10
C LEU A 438 20.37 1.52 -22.01
N LEU A 439 21.06 1.97 -23.06
CA LEU A 439 22.50 2.16 -23.10
C LEU A 439 22.76 3.65 -23.35
N SER A 440 23.81 4.18 -22.73
CA SER A 440 24.21 5.58 -22.89
C SER A 440 25.71 5.68 -23.08
N ASN A 441 26.18 6.81 -23.60
CA ASN A 441 27.59 7.04 -23.91
C ASN A 441 28.25 8.11 -23.04
N GLY A 442 27.59 8.63 -22.00
CA GLY A 442 28.14 9.72 -21.16
C GLY A 442 28.30 11.08 -21.88
N ARG A 443 27.83 11.21 -23.13
CA ARG A 443 27.70 12.48 -23.87
C ARG A 443 26.23 12.91 -24.03
N GLY A 444 25.28 12.11 -23.56
CA GLY A 444 23.85 12.35 -23.76
C GLY A 444 23.24 11.56 -24.93
N GLY A 445 24.04 10.85 -25.73
CA GLY A 445 23.54 9.89 -26.71
C GLY A 445 23.03 8.61 -26.03
N MET A 446 22.11 7.91 -26.71
CA MET A 446 21.49 6.69 -26.18
C MET A 446 21.21 5.64 -27.26
N ALA A 447 21.10 4.39 -26.82
CA ALA A 447 20.43 3.31 -27.52
C ALA A 447 19.33 2.76 -26.59
N ARG A 448 18.11 2.73 -27.11
CA ARG A 448 16.90 2.33 -26.40
C ARG A 448 16.25 1.20 -27.20
N LEU A 449 16.47 -0.03 -26.76
CA LEU A 449 16.13 -1.25 -27.49
C LEU A 449 15.12 -2.10 -26.71
N ALA A 450 14.13 -2.66 -27.40
CA ALA A 450 13.19 -3.58 -26.78
C ALA A 450 13.85 -4.93 -26.45
N VAL A 451 13.44 -5.54 -25.34
CA VAL A 451 13.82 -6.92 -25.02
C VAL A 451 13.22 -7.88 -26.05
N ASP A 452 11.96 -7.65 -26.46
CA ASP A 452 11.41 -8.14 -27.73
C ASP A 452 12.14 -7.46 -28.91
N PHE A 453 13.29 -8.02 -29.28
CA PHE A 453 14.25 -7.36 -30.16
C PHE A 453 13.64 -6.96 -31.52
N GLY A 454 13.72 -5.66 -31.84
CA GLY A 454 13.12 -5.06 -33.03
C GLY A 454 11.67 -4.57 -32.87
N HIS A 455 11.04 -4.80 -31.72
CA HIS A 455 9.75 -4.20 -31.39
C HIS A 455 9.88 -2.68 -31.18
N ILE A 456 8.82 -1.94 -31.53
CA ILE A 456 8.71 -0.49 -31.35
C ILE A 456 7.33 -0.20 -30.74
N SER A 457 7.35 0.59 -29.68
CA SER A 457 6.16 1.03 -28.94
C SER A 457 6.02 2.55 -28.92
N SER A 458 7.12 3.26 -29.16
CA SER A 458 7.17 4.72 -29.12
C SER A 458 8.00 5.29 -30.26
N LYS A 459 7.69 6.53 -30.69
CA LYS A 459 8.54 7.30 -31.61
C LYS A 459 9.95 7.52 -31.05
N TYR A 460 10.11 7.45 -29.73
CA TYR A 460 11.37 7.64 -29.03
C TYR A 460 12.25 6.38 -28.91
N ASP A 461 11.70 5.21 -29.24
CA ASP A 461 12.50 3.98 -29.34
C ASP A 461 13.48 4.11 -30.51
N ALA A 462 14.77 3.91 -30.24
CA ALA A 462 15.86 4.17 -31.17
C ALA A 462 17.06 3.29 -30.84
N ALA A 463 17.51 2.47 -31.79
CA ALA A 463 18.77 1.74 -31.66
C ALA A 463 19.99 2.68 -31.59
N LEU A 464 19.94 3.85 -32.23
CA LEU A 464 20.96 4.89 -32.08
C LEU A 464 20.34 6.28 -32.19
N ALA A 465 20.30 6.98 -31.05
CA ALA A 465 19.98 8.40 -30.95
C ALA A 465 21.22 9.17 -30.44
N ALA A 466 21.87 9.92 -31.33
CA ALA A 466 23.16 10.55 -31.09
C ALA A 466 23.00 11.97 -30.50
N ASN A 467 23.86 12.34 -29.54
CA ASN A 467 24.07 13.75 -29.21
C ASN A 467 25.19 14.31 -30.10
N LEU A 468 24.83 15.06 -31.14
CA LEU A 468 25.79 15.53 -32.14
C LEU A 468 26.65 16.70 -31.67
N HIS A 469 26.26 17.41 -30.62
CA HIS A 469 27.09 18.50 -30.09
C HIS A 469 28.32 17.92 -29.35
N PRO A 470 29.55 18.43 -29.61
CA PRO A 470 30.77 17.85 -29.04
C PRO A 470 30.96 18.14 -27.55
N GLY A 471 30.48 19.29 -27.07
CA GLY A 471 30.77 19.81 -25.73
C GLY A 471 29.69 19.54 -24.68
N HIS A 472 28.41 19.47 -25.06
CA HIS A 472 27.30 19.49 -24.10
C HIS A 472 26.04 18.81 -24.67
N PRO A 473 25.07 18.44 -23.82
CA PRO A 473 23.81 17.84 -24.26
C PRO A 473 22.98 18.79 -25.16
N VAL A 474 22.49 18.26 -26.28
CA VAL A 474 21.42 18.87 -27.08
C VAL A 474 20.40 17.79 -27.48
N ASP A 475 19.30 18.21 -28.12
CA ASP A 475 18.30 17.30 -28.67
C ASP A 475 18.97 16.20 -29.51
N ARG A 476 18.63 14.96 -29.17
CA ARG A 476 19.22 13.79 -29.81
C ARG A 476 18.76 13.70 -31.26
N HIS A 477 19.65 13.27 -32.14
CA HIS A 477 19.34 12.97 -33.52
C HIS A 477 19.18 11.46 -33.70
N VAL A 478 18.02 11.01 -34.19
CA VAL A 478 17.73 9.58 -34.39
C VAL A 478 18.24 9.16 -35.75
N PHE A 479 19.25 8.27 -35.74
CA PHE A 479 19.83 7.69 -36.96
C PHE A 479 19.31 6.28 -37.25
N ILE A 480 19.08 5.49 -36.20
CA ILE A 480 18.57 4.12 -36.32
C ILE A 480 17.37 3.96 -35.40
N LYS A 481 16.21 3.69 -36.01
CA LYS A 481 14.96 3.41 -35.30
C LYS A 481 15.03 2.07 -34.58
N ARG A 482 15.32 1.00 -35.33
CA ARG A 482 15.44 -0.35 -34.80
C ARG A 482 16.41 -1.20 -35.60
N LEU A 483 16.76 -2.34 -35.03
CA LEU A 483 17.42 -3.44 -35.71
C LEU A 483 16.46 -4.64 -35.71
N ARG A 484 16.35 -5.33 -36.84
CA ARG A 484 15.58 -6.56 -36.98
C ARG A 484 16.52 -7.72 -37.28
N LEU A 485 16.29 -8.86 -36.67
CA LEU A 485 17.19 -10.01 -36.75
C LEU A 485 16.40 -11.30 -37.00
N TRP A 486 16.84 -12.07 -37.98
CA TRP A 486 16.32 -13.41 -38.28
C TRP A 486 17.46 -14.41 -38.33
N ALA A 487 17.15 -15.66 -38.02
CA ALA A 487 18.05 -16.78 -38.17
C ALA A 487 17.42 -17.82 -39.11
N GLU A 488 18.14 -18.17 -40.16
CA GLU A 488 17.87 -19.33 -41.00
C GLU A 488 18.72 -20.49 -40.49
N VAL A 489 18.06 -21.53 -39.96
CA VAL A 489 18.72 -22.76 -39.49
C VAL A 489 18.21 -23.94 -40.31
N ASP A 490 19.10 -24.59 -41.05
CA ASP A 490 18.75 -25.70 -41.95
C ASP A 490 17.59 -25.38 -42.92
N GLY A 491 17.54 -24.14 -43.42
CA GLY A 491 16.50 -23.64 -44.33
C GLY A 491 15.20 -23.15 -43.66
N PHE A 492 15.12 -23.15 -42.32
CA PHE A 492 13.96 -22.62 -41.58
C PHE A 492 14.27 -21.25 -40.98
N ILE A 493 13.46 -20.26 -41.33
CA ILE A 493 13.63 -18.88 -40.88
C ILE A 493 12.83 -18.65 -39.59
N SER A 494 13.53 -18.23 -38.53
CA SER A 494 12.95 -17.82 -37.25
C SER A 494 13.31 -16.37 -36.95
N PRO A 495 12.35 -15.49 -36.59
CA PRO A 495 12.68 -14.17 -36.06
C PRO A 495 13.38 -14.31 -34.68
N LEU A 496 14.44 -13.53 -34.47
CA LEU A 496 15.12 -13.43 -33.19
C LEU A 496 14.53 -12.27 -32.40
N ASN A 497 13.48 -12.57 -31.64
CA ASN A 497 12.62 -11.61 -30.95
C ASN A 497 12.06 -12.25 -29.65
N GLY A 498 11.05 -11.66 -29.02
CA GLY A 498 10.46 -12.14 -27.78
C GLY A 498 9.96 -13.60 -27.82
N SER A 499 9.57 -14.10 -29.01
CA SER A 499 9.10 -15.49 -29.18
C SER A 499 10.23 -16.53 -29.13
N SER A 500 11.45 -16.14 -29.50
CA SER A 500 12.64 -17.00 -29.49
C SER A 500 13.60 -16.68 -28.35
N LEU A 501 13.32 -15.64 -27.55
CA LEU A 501 14.10 -15.24 -26.39
C LEU A 501 14.07 -16.30 -25.28
N ARG A 502 15.25 -16.76 -24.88
CA ARG A 502 15.45 -17.69 -23.76
C ARG A 502 15.82 -16.96 -22.49
N GLU A 503 16.74 -16.02 -22.60
CA GLU A 503 17.28 -15.25 -21.50
C GLU A 503 17.68 -13.85 -21.99
N PHE A 504 17.49 -12.86 -21.13
CA PHE A 504 17.94 -11.50 -21.34
C PHE A 504 18.68 -11.03 -20.09
N SER A 505 19.77 -10.29 -20.26
CA SER A 505 20.45 -9.62 -19.16
C SER A 505 20.97 -8.24 -19.56
N ASN A 506 21.00 -7.32 -18.60
CA ASN A 506 21.51 -5.97 -18.77
C ASN A 506 22.33 -5.60 -17.53
N ASP A 507 23.57 -5.16 -17.73
CA ASP A 507 24.46 -4.67 -16.68
C ASP A 507 24.66 -3.13 -16.73
N HIS A 508 23.79 -2.43 -17.48
CA HIS A 508 23.83 -1.00 -17.81
C HIS A 508 25.02 -0.56 -18.67
N ARG A 509 26.01 -1.43 -18.90
CA ARG A 509 27.12 -1.20 -19.83
C ARG A 509 26.88 -1.89 -21.16
N SER A 510 26.23 -3.05 -21.12
CA SER A 510 25.85 -3.86 -22.26
C SER A 510 24.58 -4.64 -22.00
N SER A 511 23.84 -4.91 -23.06
CA SER A 511 22.65 -5.76 -23.04
C SER A 511 22.90 -7.04 -23.83
N HIS A 512 22.41 -8.16 -23.32
CA HIS A 512 22.64 -9.49 -23.86
C HIS A 512 21.32 -10.20 -24.08
N TRP A 513 21.12 -10.65 -25.32
CA TRP A 513 20.01 -11.51 -25.69
C TRP A 513 20.53 -12.90 -26.00
N HIS A 514 19.86 -13.90 -25.44
CA HIS A 514 20.07 -15.30 -25.76
C HIS A 514 18.80 -15.84 -26.42
N PHE A 515 18.88 -16.08 -27.73
CA PHE A 515 17.78 -16.60 -28.51
C PHE A 515 17.97 -18.09 -28.79
N ARG A 516 16.87 -18.78 -29.06
CA ARG A 516 16.85 -20.13 -29.63
C ARG A 516 16.08 -20.12 -30.95
N ALA A 517 16.77 -20.38 -32.04
CA ALA A 517 16.19 -20.60 -33.35
C ALA A 517 15.94 -22.09 -33.58
N GLY A 518 14.78 -22.44 -34.11
CA GLY A 518 14.44 -23.81 -34.50
C GLY A 518 14.80 -24.07 -35.97
N GLY A 519 15.27 -25.29 -36.25
CA GLY A 519 15.47 -25.81 -37.59
C GLY A 519 14.57 -27.04 -37.87
N GLY A 520 14.68 -27.57 -39.09
CA GLY A 520 13.91 -28.74 -39.53
C GLY A 520 14.22 -30.00 -38.73
N GLY A 521 13.25 -30.91 -38.57
CA GLY A 521 13.48 -32.22 -37.95
C GLY A 521 13.78 -32.19 -36.44
N GLY A 522 13.53 -31.06 -35.76
CA GLY A 522 13.81 -30.88 -34.33
C GLY A 522 15.20 -30.31 -34.03
N SER A 523 15.96 -29.92 -35.07
CA SER A 523 17.21 -29.18 -34.86
C SER A 523 16.93 -27.81 -34.24
N TRP A 524 17.91 -27.28 -33.54
CA TRP A 524 17.84 -25.97 -32.92
C TRP A 524 19.25 -25.45 -32.65
N LEU A 525 19.34 -24.12 -32.55
CA LEU A 525 20.57 -23.38 -32.39
C LEU A 525 20.33 -22.20 -31.46
N ASP A 526 21.19 -22.05 -30.46
CA ASP A 526 21.23 -20.86 -29.64
C ASP A 526 22.08 -19.79 -30.33
N ILE A 527 21.59 -18.56 -30.32
CA ILE A 527 22.26 -17.39 -30.92
C ILE A 527 22.33 -16.32 -29.85
N HIS A 528 23.51 -15.76 -29.68
CA HIS A 528 23.75 -14.71 -28.70
C HIS A 528 24.01 -13.38 -29.40
N LEU A 529 23.42 -12.32 -28.84
CA LEU A 529 23.64 -10.95 -29.23
C LEU A 529 24.05 -10.15 -27.99
N GLN A 530 25.15 -9.40 -28.10
CA GLN A 530 25.54 -8.37 -27.12
C GLN A 530 25.51 -7.01 -27.81
N ALA A 531 24.92 -5.99 -27.16
CA ALA A 531 24.93 -4.61 -27.62
C ALA A 531 25.51 -3.67 -26.54
N TRP A 532 26.27 -2.66 -26.94
CA TRP A 532 26.79 -1.62 -26.05
C TRP A 532 27.03 -0.29 -26.79
N MET A 533 27.16 0.80 -26.04
CA MET A 533 27.66 2.07 -26.55
C MET A 533 29.04 2.36 -25.94
N PRO A 534 30.09 2.59 -26.76
CA PRO A 534 31.39 3.00 -26.22
C PRO A 534 31.29 4.35 -25.50
N PRO A 535 31.93 4.51 -24.32
CA PRO A 535 31.96 5.78 -23.62
C PRO A 535 32.51 6.91 -24.50
N GLY A 536 31.81 8.04 -24.53
CA GLY A 536 32.20 9.20 -25.32
C GLY A 536 31.92 9.08 -26.82
N SER A 537 31.31 8.00 -27.30
CA SER A 537 31.07 7.78 -28.74
C SER A 537 29.57 7.67 -29.05
N ASN A 538 29.10 8.37 -30.07
CA ASN A 538 27.77 8.18 -30.66
C ASN A 538 27.79 6.95 -31.58
N SER A 539 28.09 5.79 -31.00
CA SER A 539 28.18 4.53 -31.71
C SER A 539 27.42 3.44 -30.96
N LEU A 540 26.70 2.61 -31.70
CA LEU A 540 26.15 1.35 -31.23
C LEU A 540 27.01 0.23 -31.79
N CYS A 541 27.57 -0.59 -30.90
CA CYS A 541 28.34 -1.75 -31.27
C CYS A 541 27.60 -3.03 -30.88
N LEU A 542 27.68 -4.04 -31.76
CA LEU A 542 27.04 -5.33 -31.59
C LEU A 542 28.06 -6.45 -31.74
N LYS A 543 27.86 -7.52 -31.00
CA LYS A 543 28.59 -8.78 -31.13
C LYS A 543 27.60 -9.93 -31.24
N LEU A 544 27.69 -10.70 -32.32
CA LEU A 544 26.86 -11.87 -32.59
C LEU A 544 27.72 -13.13 -32.58
N TRP A 545 27.25 -14.20 -31.94
CA TRP A 545 27.93 -15.50 -31.99
C TRP A 545 26.98 -16.68 -31.80
N ARG A 546 27.40 -17.82 -32.34
CA ARG A 546 26.73 -19.12 -32.19
C ARG A 546 26.96 -19.69 -30.80
N GLY A 547 25.89 -20.11 -30.15
CA GLY A 547 25.88 -20.77 -28.85
C GLY A 547 25.77 -22.29 -28.96
N ASN A 548 25.06 -22.89 -27.98
CA ASN A 548 24.77 -24.33 -27.96
C ASN A 548 23.76 -24.72 -29.05
N GLY A 549 23.73 -26.00 -29.42
CA GLY A 549 22.77 -26.51 -30.40
C GLY A 549 23.34 -27.65 -31.23
N HIS A 550 22.65 -27.97 -32.33
CA HIS A 550 23.09 -28.99 -33.27
C HIS A 550 24.32 -28.48 -34.03
N ARG A 551 25.44 -29.19 -33.94
CA ARG A 551 26.73 -28.73 -34.49
C ARG A 551 26.78 -28.75 -36.02
N GLU A 552 26.06 -29.68 -36.64
CA GLU A 552 26.04 -29.87 -38.09
C GLU A 552 25.05 -28.93 -38.80
N SER A 553 24.19 -28.23 -38.05
CA SER A 553 23.24 -27.31 -38.65
C SER A 553 23.94 -26.10 -39.27
N ASP A 554 23.54 -25.78 -40.50
CA ASP A 554 23.90 -24.53 -41.17
C ASP A 554 23.10 -23.38 -40.55
N CYS A 555 23.75 -22.23 -40.35
CA CYS A 555 23.11 -21.07 -39.75
C CYS A 555 23.53 -19.79 -40.47
N ARG A 556 22.52 -19.09 -41.00
CA ARG A 556 22.67 -17.74 -41.55
C ARG A 556 21.82 -16.76 -40.75
N LEU A 557 22.41 -15.64 -40.34
CA LEU A 557 21.67 -14.53 -39.75
C LEU A 557 21.43 -13.43 -40.78
N VAL A 558 20.26 -12.81 -40.69
CA VAL A 558 19.90 -11.60 -41.43
C VAL A 558 19.70 -10.48 -40.43
N LEU A 559 20.58 -9.47 -40.44
CA LEU A 559 20.44 -8.28 -39.59
C LEU A 559 20.13 -7.06 -40.46
N ARG A 560 18.94 -6.48 -40.26
CA ARG A 560 18.43 -5.34 -41.02
C ARG A 560 18.27 -4.10 -40.13
N PRO A 561 18.96 -2.98 -40.42
CA PRO A 561 18.74 -1.71 -39.74
C PRO A 561 17.65 -0.88 -40.42
N ASP A 562 16.77 -0.27 -39.63
CA ASP A 562 15.80 0.72 -40.10
C ASP A 562 16.31 2.12 -39.69
N LEU A 563 16.58 2.96 -40.68
CA LEU A 563 17.19 4.28 -40.55
C LEU A 563 16.16 5.41 -40.54
N GLU A 564 16.55 6.52 -39.90
CA GLU A 564 15.85 7.81 -39.91
C GLU A 564 16.87 8.97 -40.00
N ASP A 565 16.39 10.18 -40.31
CA ASP A 565 17.17 11.44 -40.25
C ASP A 565 16.27 12.53 -39.64
N ARG A 566 16.15 12.52 -38.30
CA ARG A 566 15.25 13.43 -37.59
C ARG A 566 15.74 13.80 -36.19
N SER A 567 15.27 14.94 -35.70
CA SER A 567 15.27 15.21 -34.26
C SER A 567 14.39 14.17 -33.54
N PHE A 568 14.76 13.79 -32.32
CA PHE A 568 14.06 12.75 -31.59
C PHE A 568 12.59 13.11 -31.25
N HIS A 569 12.18 14.39 -31.32
CA HIS A 569 10.78 14.83 -31.17
C HIS A 569 9.91 14.69 -32.44
N GLY A 570 10.54 14.66 -33.62
CA GLY A 570 9.86 14.54 -34.90
C GLY A 570 9.57 13.09 -35.27
N GLU A 571 8.95 12.89 -36.43
CA GLU A 571 8.68 11.58 -37.02
C GLU A 571 9.03 11.59 -38.52
N THR A 572 9.50 10.47 -39.01
CA THR A 572 9.72 10.28 -40.44
C THR A 572 8.41 9.86 -41.08
N LEU A 573 8.02 10.54 -42.17
CA LEU A 573 6.83 10.22 -42.96
C LEU A 573 7.25 9.90 -44.39
N ARG A 574 6.77 8.78 -44.91
CA ARG A 574 7.09 8.34 -46.27
C ARG A 574 6.39 9.21 -47.30
N ASN A 575 7.16 9.86 -48.16
CA ASN A 575 6.71 10.59 -49.32
C ASN A 575 7.83 10.66 -50.37
N ALA A 576 7.54 11.18 -51.57
CA ALA A 576 8.53 11.25 -52.66
C ALA A 576 9.79 12.05 -52.28
N GLY A 577 9.67 13.07 -51.43
CA GLY A 577 10.79 13.88 -50.95
C GLY A 577 11.69 13.12 -49.97
N THR A 578 11.10 12.43 -48.99
CA THR A 578 11.87 11.62 -48.02
C THR A 578 12.51 10.41 -48.69
N GLU A 579 11.84 9.76 -49.66
CA GLU A 579 12.44 8.70 -50.47
C GLU A 579 13.65 9.19 -51.28
N ALA A 580 13.53 10.33 -51.96
CA ALA A 580 14.64 10.92 -52.70
C ALA A 580 15.80 11.31 -51.77
N HIS A 581 15.49 11.80 -50.56
CA HIS A 581 16.49 12.16 -49.55
C HIS A 581 17.34 10.96 -49.15
N PHE A 582 16.74 9.84 -48.75
CA PHE A 582 17.51 8.66 -48.34
C PHE A 582 18.35 8.08 -49.47
N ARG A 583 17.77 7.90 -50.66
CA ARG A 583 18.48 7.34 -51.83
C ARG A 583 19.64 8.22 -52.30
N LYS A 584 19.51 9.55 -52.19
CA LYS A 584 20.56 10.50 -52.61
C LYS A 584 21.77 10.49 -51.67
N HIS A 585 21.56 10.25 -50.38
CA HIS A 585 22.59 10.43 -49.36
C HIS A 585 23.15 9.10 -48.82
N ILE A 586 22.78 7.96 -49.41
CA ILE A 586 23.32 6.64 -49.05
C ILE A 586 24.37 6.18 -50.08
N SER A 587 25.43 5.56 -49.60
CA SER A 587 26.39 4.80 -50.40
C SER A 587 26.72 3.49 -49.69
N HIS A 588 27.04 2.43 -50.44
CA HIS A 588 27.32 1.11 -49.85
C HIS A 588 28.58 0.48 -50.46
N ASN A 589 29.17 -0.45 -49.70
CA ASN A 589 30.25 -1.33 -50.13
C ASN A 589 29.94 -2.76 -49.64
N ALA A 590 30.89 -3.70 -49.81
CA ALA A 590 30.68 -5.08 -49.43
C ALA A 590 30.46 -5.31 -47.91
N GLN A 591 30.90 -4.38 -47.06
CA GLN A 591 30.92 -4.52 -45.59
C GLN A 591 29.83 -3.69 -44.88
N GLY A 592 29.11 -2.83 -45.61
CA GLY A 592 28.05 -2.00 -45.04
C GLY A 592 27.74 -0.76 -45.88
N CYS A 593 27.30 0.30 -45.22
CA CYS A 593 26.89 1.54 -45.90
C CYS A 593 27.25 2.81 -45.11
N LEU A 594 27.32 3.93 -45.81
CA LEU A 594 27.52 5.26 -45.29
C LEU A 594 26.33 6.13 -45.70
N PHE A 595 25.59 6.60 -44.71
CA PHE A 595 24.53 7.60 -44.86
C PHE A 595 25.09 8.96 -44.44
N HIS A 596 25.12 9.93 -45.37
CA HIS A 596 25.71 11.25 -45.16
C HIS A 596 24.75 12.35 -45.62
N PRO A 597 23.68 12.63 -44.86
CA PRO A 597 22.66 13.61 -45.24
C PRO A 597 23.13 15.06 -45.19
N ALA A 598 24.14 15.39 -44.38
CA ALA A 598 24.70 16.74 -44.26
C ALA A 598 26.13 16.71 -43.69
N ALA A 599 26.87 17.83 -43.79
CA ALA A 599 28.26 17.92 -43.32
C ALA A 599 28.42 17.67 -41.80
N ASP A 600 27.38 17.98 -41.02
CA ASP A 600 27.29 17.81 -39.57
C ASP A 600 26.62 16.50 -39.16
N ARG A 601 26.14 15.68 -40.12
CA ARG A 601 25.39 14.45 -39.85
C ARG A 601 25.84 13.31 -40.75
N GLN A 602 26.33 12.25 -40.13
CA GLN A 602 26.62 11.00 -40.82
C GLN A 602 26.31 9.79 -39.96
N LEU A 603 26.10 8.66 -40.62
CA LEU A 603 25.99 7.35 -40.01
C LEU A 603 26.75 6.34 -40.88
N ARG A 604 27.80 5.76 -40.32
CA ARG A 604 28.53 4.64 -40.91
C ARG A 604 28.06 3.33 -40.28
N LEU A 605 27.55 2.44 -41.11
CA LEU A 605 27.25 1.06 -40.78
C LEU A 605 28.37 0.17 -41.31
N HIS A 606 29.04 -0.56 -40.43
CA HIS A 606 30.19 -1.40 -40.77
C HIS A 606 30.12 -2.73 -40.03
N ALA A 607 30.51 -3.81 -40.69
CA ALA A 607 30.67 -5.12 -40.08
C ALA A 607 31.87 -5.86 -40.67
N ASP A 608 32.53 -6.66 -39.84
CA ASP A 608 33.74 -7.39 -40.24
C ASP A 608 33.37 -8.73 -40.88
N ALA A 609 33.99 -9.02 -42.04
CA ALA A 609 33.91 -10.32 -42.73
C ALA A 609 32.48 -10.84 -43.04
N VAL A 610 31.55 -9.92 -43.35
CA VAL A 610 30.16 -10.24 -43.74
C VAL A 610 29.78 -9.53 -45.04
N GLU A 611 28.76 -10.04 -45.73
CA GLU A 611 28.24 -9.48 -46.98
C GLU A 611 27.06 -8.53 -46.71
N TRP A 612 27.13 -7.33 -47.26
CA TRP A 612 26.02 -6.37 -47.29
C TRP A 612 25.21 -6.49 -48.58
N LEU A 613 23.88 -6.60 -48.46
CA LEU A 613 22.95 -6.67 -49.57
C LEU A 613 22.05 -5.42 -49.60
N ALA A 614 22.15 -4.65 -50.69
CA ALA A 614 21.42 -3.39 -50.87
C ALA A 614 19.99 -3.63 -51.38
N GLU A 615 19.09 -4.01 -50.47
CA GLU A 615 17.67 -4.21 -50.74
C GLU A 615 16.82 -3.27 -49.88
N GLU A 616 16.33 -2.19 -50.50
CA GLU A 616 15.57 -1.17 -49.79
C GLU A 616 14.20 -1.67 -49.30
N GLU A 617 13.78 -1.21 -48.11
CA GLU A 617 12.47 -1.54 -47.53
C GLU A 617 11.94 -0.35 -46.73
N TRP A 618 10.63 -0.10 -46.80
CA TRP A 618 9.94 0.83 -45.91
C TRP A 618 9.06 0.05 -44.92
N SER A 619 9.14 0.42 -43.65
CA SER A 619 8.33 -0.14 -42.57
C SER A 619 7.43 0.93 -41.96
N HIS A 620 6.17 0.58 -41.70
CA HIS A 620 5.26 1.39 -40.89
C HIS A 620 5.36 0.96 -39.43
N CYS A 621 5.58 1.90 -38.51
CA CYS A 621 5.82 1.67 -37.09
C CYS A 621 4.68 2.27 -36.27
N GLN A 622 4.03 1.47 -35.42
CA GLN A 622 3.03 1.95 -34.49
C GLN A 622 3.68 2.50 -33.21
N HIS A 623 3.14 3.59 -32.68
CA HIS A 623 3.58 4.29 -31.49
C HIS A 623 2.45 4.30 -30.44
N SER A 624 2.18 3.13 -29.84
CA SER A 624 1.10 2.94 -28.85
C SER A 624 1.26 3.83 -27.61
N VAL A 625 2.49 4.15 -27.23
CA VAL A 625 2.77 5.10 -26.13
C VAL A 625 2.28 6.50 -26.48
N GLU A 626 2.59 7.00 -27.68
CA GLU A 626 2.11 8.30 -28.16
C GLU A 626 0.58 8.32 -28.34
N ALA A 627 -0.02 7.23 -28.84
CA ALA A 627 -1.47 7.08 -28.94
C ALA A 627 -2.17 7.26 -27.58
N SER A 628 -1.62 6.66 -26.51
CA SER A 628 -2.15 6.80 -25.15
C SER A 628 -2.08 8.24 -24.59
N ARG A 629 -1.27 9.10 -25.21
CA ARG A 629 -1.07 10.52 -24.86
C ARG A 629 -1.84 11.47 -25.78
N GLY A 630 -2.70 10.94 -26.66
CA GLY A 630 -3.43 11.72 -27.66
C GLY A 630 -2.54 12.30 -28.76
N GLN A 631 -1.34 11.77 -28.96
CA GLN A 631 -0.40 12.21 -30.01
C GLN A 631 -0.53 11.34 -31.27
N HIS A 632 0.18 11.70 -32.34
CA HIS A 632 0.25 10.88 -33.55
C HIS A 632 0.80 9.48 -33.20
N ASP A 633 0.13 8.44 -33.69
CA ASP A 633 0.27 7.07 -33.22
C ASP A 633 1.08 6.18 -34.17
N ALA A 634 1.73 6.74 -35.18
CA ALA A 634 2.57 5.99 -36.10
C ALA A 634 3.61 6.85 -36.81
N GLY A 635 4.63 6.20 -37.37
CA GLY A 635 5.61 6.81 -38.27
C GLY A 635 6.18 5.77 -39.23
N ASP A 636 7.00 6.20 -40.18
CA ASP A 636 7.66 5.33 -41.14
C ASP A 636 9.17 5.24 -40.88
N ALA A 637 9.81 4.12 -41.23
CA ALA A 637 11.25 3.98 -41.18
C ALA A 637 11.77 3.33 -42.46
N TRP A 638 12.98 3.71 -42.89
CA TRP A 638 13.55 3.26 -44.16
C TRP A 638 14.80 2.42 -43.94
N SER A 639 14.86 1.25 -44.54
CA SER A 639 16.02 0.36 -44.50
C SER A 639 16.77 0.37 -45.83
N PRO A 640 18.09 0.63 -45.86
CA PRO A 640 18.90 0.58 -47.09
C PRO A 640 19.25 -0.83 -47.58
N GLY A 641 19.06 -1.85 -46.74
CA GLY A 641 19.59 -3.20 -46.96
C GLY A 641 19.81 -3.95 -45.66
N TYR A 642 20.52 -5.07 -45.71
CA TYR A 642 20.81 -5.92 -44.56
C TYR A 642 22.18 -6.60 -44.69
N TRP A 643 22.72 -7.06 -43.55
CA TRP A 643 23.85 -7.99 -43.52
C TRP A 643 23.38 -9.44 -43.56
N SER A 644 24.02 -10.24 -44.41
CA SER A 644 23.91 -11.70 -44.44
C SER A 644 25.15 -12.30 -43.77
N ILE A 645 24.96 -13.02 -42.66
CA ILE A 645 26.04 -13.44 -41.76
C ILE A 645 26.01 -14.97 -41.64
N SER A 646 27.07 -15.64 -42.09
CA SER A 646 27.19 -17.10 -41.92
C SER A 646 27.85 -17.43 -40.57
N LEU A 647 27.16 -18.20 -39.72
CA LEU A 647 27.61 -18.59 -38.38
C LEU A 647 27.77 -20.11 -38.26
N ASP A 648 28.85 -20.63 -38.84
CA ASP A 648 29.27 -22.01 -38.68
C ASP A 648 29.74 -22.30 -37.24
N ALA A 649 29.82 -23.57 -36.87
CA ALA A 649 30.27 -23.99 -35.54
C ALA A 649 31.69 -23.51 -35.18
N ALA A 650 32.52 -23.19 -36.18
CA ALA A 650 33.88 -22.68 -36.02
C ALA A 650 34.02 -21.17 -36.28
N SER A 651 32.94 -20.47 -36.66
CA SER A 651 33.00 -19.04 -36.96
C SER A 651 33.38 -18.23 -35.72
N PRO A 652 34.31 -17.26 -35.83
CA PRO A 652 34.55 -16.31 -34.75
C PRO A 652 33.30 -15.42 -34.53
N PRO A 653 33.18 -14.77 -33.38
CA PRO A 653 32.14 -13.77 -33.16
C PRO A 653 32.21 -12.66 -34.23
N VAL A 654 31.04 -12.25 -34.71
CA VAL A 654 30.89 -11.18 -35.70
C VAL A 654 30.64 -9.87 -34.98
N HIS A 655 31.39 -8.84 -35.39
CA HIS A 655 31.31 -7.50 -34.83
C HIS A 655 30.68 -6.54 -35.84
N LEU A 656 29.70 -5.78 -35.38
CA LEU A 656 29.03 -4.74 -36.15
C LEU A 656 29.10 -3.43 -35.40
N CYS A 657 29.27 -2.33 -36.12
CA CYS A 657 29.31 -0.99 -35.55
C CYS A 657 28.48 -0.04 -36.43
N ALA A 658 27.53 0.63 -35.79
CA ALA A 658 26.86 1.80 -36.30
C ALA A 658 27.44 3.03 -35.61
N SER A 659 28.09 3.93 -36.34
CA SER A 659 28.75 5.10 -35.77
C SER A 659 28.31 6.39 -36.43
N ALA A 660 27.89 7.36 -35.62
CA ALA A 660 27.63 8.74 -36.03
C ALA A 660 28.83 9.68 -35.79
N GLU A 661 29.98 9.15 -35.37
CA GLU A 661 31.21 9.93 -35.26
C GLU A 661 31.73 10.33 -36.63
N LEU A 662 32.27 11.55 -36.76
CA LEU A 662 33.01 11.98 -37.93
C LEU A 662 34.28 11.13 -38.12
N PRO A 663 34.83 11.02 -39.34
CA PRO A 663 35.92 10.09 -39.63
C PRO A 663 37.10 10.28 -38.68
N SER A 664 37.39 9.25 -37.89
CA SER A 664 38.59 9.06 -37.09
C SER A 664 39.06 7.63 -37.34
N ASP A 665 40.38 7.43 -37.50
CA ASP A 665 40.98 6.13 -37.82
C ASP A 665 41.02 5.15 -36.63
N ALA A 666 40.46 5.51 -35.48
CA ALA A 666 40.49 4.67 -34.28
C ALA A 666 39.30 3.68 -34.24
N PRO A 667 39.53 2.36 -34.11
CA PRO A 667 38.46 1.40 -33.85
C PRO A 667 37.80 1.68 -32.48
N PRO A 668 36.48 1.47 -32.34
CA PRO A 668 35.77 1.71 -31.09
C PRO A 668 36.30 0.79 -29.98
N ALA A 669 36.37 1.33 -28.76
CA ALA A 669 36.78 0.56 -27.58
C ALA A 669 35.82 -0.61 -27.33
N MET A 670 36.37 -1.82 -27.22
CA MET A 670 35.64 -3.00 -26.77
C MET A 670 35.35 -2.89 -25.26
N PRO A 671 34.15 -3.22 -24.79
CA PRO A 671 33.86 -3.30 -23.37
C PRO A 671 34.64 -4.49 -22.80
N ALA A 672 34.95 -4.43 -21.52
CA ALA A 672 35.48 -5.59 -20.81
C ALA A 672 34.53 -6.80 -21.01
N ALA A 673 35.09 -8.01 -21.04
CA ALA A 673 34.30 -9.23 -21.17
C ALA A 673 33.18 -9.25 -20.12
N PRO A 674 31.95 -9.62 -20.50
CA PRO A 674 30.83 -9.60 -19.59
C PRO A 674 31.11 -10.50 -18.39
N ARG A 675 30.79 -10.01 -17.19
CA ARG A 675 30.50 -10.93 -16.09
C ARG A 675 29.10 -11.45 -16.38
N LEU A 676 28.99 -12.68 -16.90
CA LEU A 676 27.71 -13.39 -16.96
C LEU A 676 27.11 -13.32 -15.56
N ALA A 677 26.05 -12.53 -15.40
CA ALA A 677 25.47 -12.22 -14.10
C ALA A 677 24.79 -13.47 -13.52
N GLN A 678 25.59 -14.32 -12.86
CA GLN A 678 25.08 -15.44 -12.05
C GLN A 678 24.63 -14.99 -10.66
N GLN A 679 24.77 -13.72 -10.31
CA GLN A 679 24.33 -13.16 -9.03
C GLN A 679 23.24 -12.12 -9.25
N SER A 680 22.10 -12.28 -8.58
CA SER A 680 21.11 -11.21 -8.44
C SER A 680 21.77 -10.04 -7.71
N LEU A 681 21.96 -8.92 -8.40
CA LEU A 681 22.43 -7.69 -7.77
C LEU A 681 21.44 -7.24 -6.69
N GLY A 682 21.96 -6.74 -5.57
CA GLY A 682 21.14 -6.09 -4.55
C GLY A 682 20.54 -4.77 -5.07
N LEU A 683 19.63 -4.20 -4.29
CA LEU A 683 18.97 -2.95 -4.68
C LEU A 683 19.99 -1.80 -4.79
N GLU A 684 20.98 -1.75 -3.90
CA GLU A 684 22.05 -0.75 -3.92
C GLU A 684 22.82 -0.78 -5.25
N GLU A 685 23.32 -1.95 -5.66
CA GLU A 685 24.12 -2.07 -6.87
C GLU A 685 23.31 -1.74 -8.12
N ARG A 686 22.03 -2.13 -8.17
CA ARG A 686 21.12 -1.77 -9.27
C ARG A 686 20.97 -0.25 -9.39
N LEU A 687 20.69 0.44 -8.28
CA LEU A 687 20.55 1.90 -8.28
C LEU A 687 21.87 2.60 -8.67
N ARG A 688 23.01 2.15 -8.12
CA ARG A 688 24.35 2.66 -8.48
C ARG A 688 24.68 2.48 -9.96
N HIS A 689 24.30 1.35 -10.56
CA HIS A 689 24.50 1.14 -11.99
C HIS A 689 23.64 2.07 -12.82
N ALA A 690 22.37 2.26 -12.44
CA ALA A 690 21.44 3.13 -13.15
C ALA A 690 21.89 4.61 -13.16
N LEU A 691 22.47 5.11 -12.06
CA LEU A 691 23.04 6.46 -11.95
C LEU A 691 24.02 6.80 -13.09
N ASN A 692 24.85 5.84 -13.52
CA ASN A 692 25.87 6.08 -14.55
C ASN A 692 25.27 6.50 -15.91
N ALA A 693 23.99 6.19 -16.15
CA ALA A 693 23.35 6.56 -17.41
C ALA A 693 23.14 8.07 -17.56
N TYR A 694 23.00 8.80 -16.45
CA TYR A 694 22.54 10.19 -16.46
C TYR A 694 23.67 11.21 -16.33
N LEU A 695 24.81 10.85 -15.73
CA LEU A 695 25.95 11.74 -15.56
C LEU A 695 26.69 11.92 -16.88
N VAL A 696 26.65 13.13 -17.44
CA VAL A 696 27.23 13.43 -18.77
C VAL A 696 28.18 14.61 -18.71
N ARG A 697 29.06 14.69 -19.73
CA ARG A 697 29.96 15.84 -19.90
C ARG A 697 29.18 17.07 -20.34
N ARG A 698 29.52 18.22 -19.75
CA ARG A 698 29.09 19.54 -20.19
C ARG A 698 30.28 20.50 -20.14
N ASP A 699 30.75 20.86 -21.33
CA ASP A 699 31.97 21.63 -21.55
C ASP A 699 33.13 21.01 -20.74
N ASP A 700 33.74 21.76 -19.84
CA ASP A 700 34.83 21.30 -18.96
C ASP A 700 34.35 20.65 -17.65
N GLY A 701 33.03 20.52 -17.44
CA GLY A 701 32.44 19.96 -16.23
C GLY A 701 31.43 18.84 -16.48
N LYS A 702 30.54 18.64 -15.50
CA LYS A 702 29.50 17.61 -15.52
C LYS A 702 28.11 18.21 -15.36
N THR A 703 27.14 17.51 -15.93
CA THR A 703 25.72 17.77 -15.73
C THR A 703 24.95 16.44 -15.70
N VAL A 704 23.66 16.50 -15.42
CA VAL A 704 22.78 15.34 -15.36
C VAL A 704 21.74 15.45 -16.48
N ILE A 705 21.63 14.44 -17.33
CA ILE A 705 20.43 14.26 -18.15
C ILE A 705 19.31 13.90 -17.20
N ALA A 706 18.26 14.73 -17.11
CA ALA A 706 17.17 14.50 -16.18
C ALA A 706 16.56 13.11 -16.43
N GLY A 707 16.17 12.79 -17.67
CA GLY A 707 15.71 11.44 -17.97
C GLY A 707 15.65 11.12 -19.46
N TYR A 708 15.71 9.83 -19.75
CA TYR A 708 15.60 9.29 -21.10
C TYR A 708 14.19 8.73 -21.32
N PRO A 709 13.56 9.03 -22.47
CA PRO A 709 14.21 9.56 -23.67
C PRO A 709 14.12 11.08 -23.84
N TRP A 710 13.29 11.78 -23.05
CA TRP A 710 12.82 13.12 -23.39
C TRP A 710 13.72 14.28 -22.97
N PHE A 711 14.39 14.19 -21.83
CA PHE A 711 14.94 15.37 -21.19
C PHE A 711 16.42 15.56 -21.51
N LEU A 712 16.87 16.81 -21.30
CA LEU A 712 18.25 17.25 -21.30
C LEU A 712 18.66 17.60 -19.85
N ASP A 713 19.58 18.53 -19.66
CA ASP A 713 19.96 19.05 -18.34
C ASP A 713 19.02 20.16 -17.85
N TRP A 714 18.18 19.77 -16.90
CA TRP A 714 17.25 20.63 -16.17
C TRP A 714 17.85 21.00 -14.82
N GLY A 715 17.89 22.28 -14.49
CA GLY A 715 18.60 22.79 -13.32
C GLY A 715 18.06 22.27 -12.01
N ARG A 716 16.73 22.30 -11.83
CA ARG A 716 16.07 21.72 -10.66
C ARG A 716 16.42 20.23 -10.50
N ASP A 717 16.20 19.43 -11.55
CA ASP A 717 16.45 17.99 -11.52
C ASP A 717 17.91 17.68 -11.23
N THR A 718 18.82 18.40 -11.88
CA THR A 718 20.26 18.21 -11.72
C THR A 718 20.70 18.45 -10.28
N LEU A 719 20.17 19.49 -9.62
CA LEU A 719 20.50 19.81 -8.23
C LEU A 719 19.87 18.83 -7.24
N ILE A 720 18.65 18.36 -7.47
CA ILE A 720 18.06 17.26 -6.67
C ILE A 720 18.90 16.00 -6.84
N CYS A 721 19.27 15.64 -8.07
CA CYS A 721 20.08 14.46 -8.39
C CYS A 721 21.47 14.51 -7.76
N ALA A 722 22.07 15.70 -7.67
CA ALA A 722 23.41 15.90 -7.13
C ALA A 722 23.55 15.35 -5.69
N ARG A 723 22.48 15.38 -4.90
CA ARG A 723 22.45 14.81 -3.54
C ARG A 723 22.65 13.30 -3.55
N GLY A 724 22.04 12.59 -4.50
CA GLY A 724 22.25 11.16 -4.69
C GLY A 724 23.64 10.82 -5.22
N TYR A 725 24.18 11.64 -6.13
CA TYR A 725 25.58 11.50 -6.58
C TYR A 725 26.58 11.72 -5.44
N LEU A 726 26.32 12.71 -4.58
CA LEU A 726 27.12 12.96 -3.38
C LEU A 726 27.10 11.74 -2.45
N ALA A 727 25.92 11.21 -2.12
CA ALA A 727 25.79 10.00 -1.30
C ALA A 727 26.44 8.77 -1.94
N ALA A 728 26.45 8.69 -3.27
CA ALA A 728 27.10 7.63 -4.02
C ALA A 728 28.65 7.74 -4.06
N GLY A 729 29.23 8.87 -3.62
CA GLY A 729 30.67 9.11 -3.58
C GLY A 729 31.23 9.92 -4.75
N HIS A 730 30.38 10.49 -5.61
CA HIS A 730 30.81 11.28 -6.78
C HIS A 730 31.09 12.75 -6.44
N HIS A 731 31.93 13.00 -5.43
CA HIS A 731 32.12 14.34 -4.85
C HIS A 731 32.67 15.34 -5.87
N ASP A 732 33.67 14.95 -6.67
CA ASP A 732 34.27 15.81 -7.70
C ASP A 732 33.25 16.18 -8.78
N SER A 733 32.45 15.22 -9.24
CA SER A 733 31.38 15.49 -10.21
C SER A 733 30.32 16.46 -9.66
N VAL A 734 29.99 16.38 -8.37
CA VAL A 734 29.04 17.30 -7.71
C VAL A 734 29.65 18.70 -7.58
N ARG A 735 30.94 18.80 -7.25
CA ARG A 735 31.68 20.07 -7.23
C ARG A 735 31.72 20.73 -8.61
N GLU A 736 32.04 19.98 -9.65
CA GLU A 736 32.03 20.44 -11.05
C GLU A 736 30.63 20.91 -11.49
N LEU A 737 29.59 20.19 -11.08
CA LEU A 737 28.19 20.57 -11.34
C LEU A 737 27.85 21.89 -10.66
N LEU A 738 28.19 22.08 -9.38
CA LEU A 738 27.97 23.35 -8.68
C LEU A 738 28.70 24.51 -9.36
N GLN A 739 29.92 24.28 -9.85
CA GLN A 739 30.67 25.26 -10.64
C GLN A 739 29.93 25.63 -11.93
N VAL A 740 29.49 24.65 -12.71
CA VAL A 740 28.74 24.88 -13.95
C VAL A 740 27.46 25.68 -13.71
N PHE A 741 26.65 25.30 -12.73
CA PHE A 741 25.39 26.01 -12.43
C PHE A 741 25.63 27.39 -11.81
N GLY A 742 26.64 27.52 -10.96
CA GLY A 742 27.02 28.78 -10.32
C GLY A 742 27.38 29.88 -11.32
N ARG A 743 27.99 29.53 -12.46
CA ARG A 743 28.31 30.48 -13.56
C ARG A 743 27.09 31.18 -14.12
N PHE A 744 25.95 30.52 -14.10
CA PHE A 744 24.71 31.05 -14.64
C PHE A 744 23.91 31.86 -13.62
N GLU A 745 24.37 31.97 -12.36
CA GLU A 745 23.67 32.77 -11.36
C GLU A 745 23.68 34.25 -11.72
N GLU A 746 22.49 34.85 -11.67
CA GLU A 746 22.28 36.26 -11.96
C GLU A 746 21.14 36.78 -11.09
N GLN A 747 21.43 37.81 -10.29
CA GLN A 747 20.46 38.53 -9.44
C GLN A 747 19.59 37.60 -8.58
N GLY A 748 20.21 36.55 -8.04
CA GLY A 748 19.62 35.55 -7.17
C GLY A 748 18.80 34.46 -7.84
N THR A 749 18.86 34.35 -9.17
CA THR A 749 18.15 33.31 -9.93
C THR A 749 19.13 32.33 -10.59
N LEU A 750 18.67 31.12 -10.89
CA LEU A 750 19.38 30.12 -11.70
C LEU A 750 18.47 29.68 -12.87
N PRO A 751 19.04 29.20 -14.00
CA PRO A 751 18.23 28.57 -15.03
C PRO A 751 17.53 27.31 -14.56
N ASN A 752 16.27 27.15 -14.95
CA ASN A 752 15.56 25.88 -14.85
C ASN A 752 15.93 24.94 -16.00
N ILE A 753 16.24 25.46 -17.19
CA ILE A 753 16.67 24.65 -18.34
C ILE A 753 17.88 25.27 -19.00
N ILE A 754 18.88 24.44 -19.30
CA ILE A 754 20.07 24.84 -20.04
C ILE A 754 20.09 24.13 -21.40
N HIS A 755 19.55 24.76 -22.44
CA HIS A 755 19.55 24.19 -23.79
C HIS A 755 20.84 24.56 -24.52
N GLY A 756 21.82 23.65 -24.51
CA GLY A 756 23.15 23.95 -25.05
C GLY A 756 23.76 25.16 -24.35
N ASN A 757 24.05 26.26 -25.07
CA ASN A 757 24.54 27.51 -24.46
C ASN A 757 23.43 28.52 -24.09
N GLN A 758 22.15 28.19 -24.33
CA GLN A 758 21.04 29.09 -24.06
C GLN A 758 20.44 28.85 -22.67
N VAL A 759 20.43 29.92 -21.88
CA VAL A 759 19.84 30.01 -20.54
C VAL A 759 18.40 30.52 -20.71
N GLY A 760 17.53 29.68 -21.26
CA GLY A 760 16.25 30.15 -21.80
C GLY A 760 15.17 30.47 -20.75
N ASN A 761 15.06 29.66 -19.70
CA ASN A 761 14.00 29.75 -18.70
C ASN A 761 14.59 29.85 -17.28
N ARG A 762 14.24 30.91 -16.53
CA ARG A 762 14.62 31.14 -15.11
C ARG A 762 13.40 31.15 -14.17
N ASP A 763 12.26 30.63 -14.64
CA ASP A 763 11.00 30.53 -13.89
C ASP A 763 11.05 29.37 -12.89
N THR A 764 11.93 29.49 -11.91
CA THR A 764 12.11 28.51 -10.83
C THR A 764 12.40 29.22 -9.50
N VAL A 765 11.65 28.86 -8.46
CA VAL A 765 11.88 29.34 -7.09
C VAL A 765 12.64 28.32 -6.23
N ASP A 766 12.70 27.06 -6.66
CA ASP A 766 13.32 25.97 -5.92
C ASP A 766 14.76 25.67 -6.35
N ALA A 767 15.14 25.82 -7.63
CA ALA A 767 16.48 25.48 -8.09
C ALA A 767 17.59 26.24 -7.34
N PRO A 768 17.52 27.58 -7.13
CA PRO A 768 18.53 28.30 -6.33
C PRO A 768 18.61 27.83 -4.89
N LEU A 769 17.50 27.35 -4.31
CA LEU A 769 17.49 26.88 -2.93
C LEU A 769 18.04 25.45 -2.82
N TRP A 770 17.75 24.58 -3.80
CA TRP A 770 18.40 23.27 -3.91
C TRP A 770 19.91 23.40 -4.12
N TYR A 771 20.38 24.41 -4.87
CA TYR A 771 21.80 24.72 -4.99
C TYR A 771 22.45 24.96 -3.62
N GLY A 772 21.77 25.70 -2.74
CA GLY A 772 22.20 25.90 -1.35
C GLY A 772 22.27 24.60 -0.54
N ILE A 773 21.29 23.71 -0.68
CA ILE A 773 21.30 22.40 -0.01
C ILE A 773 22.49 21.56 -0.48
N VAL A 774 22.74 21.48 -1.79
CA VAL A 774 23.84 20.68 -2.34
C VAL A 774 25.19 21.24 -1.91
N ALA A 775 25.36 22.57 -1.87
CA ALA A 775 26.56 23.21 -1.37
C ALA A 775 26.80 22.90 0.13
N GLU A 776 25.75 22.95 0.94
CA GLU A 776 25.81 22.59 2.37
C GLU A 776 26.17 21.11 2.59
N GLU A 777 25.53 20.20 1.86
CA GLU A 777 25.79 18.78 1.97
C GLU A 777 27.20 18.44 1.46
N LEU A 778 27.67 19.06 0.37
CA LEU A 778 29.03 18.86 -0.15
C LEU A 778 30.09 19.35 0.83
N ALA A 779 29.90 20.50 1.48
CA ALA A 779 30.83 21.03 2.49
C ALA A 779 30.90 20.14 3.73
N THR A 780 29.81 19.47 4.09
CA THR A 780 29.81 18.49 5.18
C THR A 780 30.76 17.32 4.90
N VAL A 781 31.00 17.00 3.62
CA VAL A 781 31.88 15.90 3.18
C VAL A 781 33.30 16.37 2.88
N LEU A 782 33.47 17.50 2.18
CA LEU A 782 34.78 17.99 1.71
C LEU A 782 35.39 19.10 2.60
N GLY A 783 34.64 19.64 3.55
CA GLY A 783 35.02 20.78 4.38
C GLY A 783 34.66 22.14 3.77
N ASP A 784 34.73 23.19 4.59
CA ASP A 784 34.32 24.55 4.23
C ASP A 784 35.23 25.21 3.16
N GLY A 785 36.38 24.63 2.80
CA GLY A 785 37.27 25.19 1.77
C GLY A 785 36.62 25.29 0.38
N ILE A 786 35.55 24.54 0.11
CA ILE A 786 34.82 24.63 -1.16
C ILE A 786 34.12 25.98 -1.37
N TYR A 787 33.86 26.74 -0.30
CA TYR A 787 33.17 28.03 -0.41
C TYR A 787 34.00 29.11 -1.10
N ASP A 788 35.32 28.93 -1.13
CA ASP A 788 36.27 29.80 -1.80
C ASP A 788 36.48 29.44 -3.28
N ASP A 789 35.84 28.37 -3.76
CA ASP A 789 35.93 27.97 -5.16
C ASP A 789 35.43 29.07 -6.09
N ASP A 790 36.26 29.48 -7.06
CA ASP A 790 35.83 30.35 -8.15
C ASP A 790 34.87 29.58 -9.05
N LEU A 791 33.62 30.00 -9.05
CA LEU A 791 32.59 29.41 -9.89
C LEU A 791 32.74 29.91 -11.34
N GLY A 792 33.48 30.99 -11.57
CA GLY A 792 33.62 31.67 -12.85
C GLY A 792 33.25 33.15 -12.72
N HIS A 793 33.82 33.97 -13.59
CA HIS A 793 33.69 35.44 -13.53
C HIS A 793 34.20 36.07 -12.21
N GLY A 794 35.05 35.37 -11.45
CA GLY A 794 35.72 35.87 -10.26
C GLY A 794 34.83 35.92 -9.01
N ARG A 795 33.81 35.05 -8.94
CA ARG A 795 32.88 34.97 -7.79
C ARG A 795 33.01 33.63 -7.09
N SER A 796 33.11 33.66 -5.77
CA SER A 796 33.18 32.44 -4.96
C SER A 796 31.80 31.79 -4.77
N LEU A 797 31.80 30.51 -4.37
CA LEU A 797 30.57 29.82 -3.98
C LEU A 797 29.82 30.52 -2.84
N ALA A 798 30.53 31.02 -1.83
CA ALA A 798 29.91 31.82 -0.75
C ALA A 798 29.22 33.09 -1.29
N GLU A 799 29.86 33.79 -2.23
CA GLU A 799 29.30 35.00 -2.83
C GLU A 799 28.06 34.73 -3.68
N VAL A 800 28.02 33.58 -4.36
CA VAL A 800 26.83 33.13 -5.11
C VAL A 800 25.69 32.77 -4.16
N LEU A 801 25.94 32.00 -3.09
CA LEU A 801 24.92 31.67 -2.09
C LEU A 801 24.32 32.92 -1.44
N ARG A 802 25.18 33.89 -1.09
CA ARG A 802 24.74 35.19 -0.56
C ARG A 802 23.92 35.97 -1.60
N SER A 803 24.33 35.98 -2.87
CA SER A 803 23.60 36.65 -3.96
C SER A 803 22.19 36.08 -4.12
N ILE A 804 22.03 34.76 -4.04
CA ILE A 804 20.71 34.10 -4.07
C ILE A 804 19.80 34.65 -2.97
N ALA A 805 20.27 34.66 -1.72
CA ALA A 805 19.44 35.14 -0.62
C ALA A 805 19.15 36.64 -0.68
N VAL A 806 20.12 37.46 -1.07
CA VAL A 806 19.90 38.90 -1.28
C VAL A 806 18.90 39.13 -2.41
N GLY A 807 19.00 38.42 -3.53
CA GLY A 807 18.07 38.55 -4.65
C GLY A 807 16.63 38.21 -4.27
N TYR A 808 16.42 37.21 -3.41
CA TYR A 808 15.08 36.85 -2.92
C TYR A 808 14.51 37.94 -2.00
N LEU A 809 15.34 38.49 -1.10
CA LEU A 809 14.96 39.58 -0.21
C LEU A 809 14.67 40.88 -0.96
N ASP A 810 15.40 41.14 -2.05
CA ASP A 810 15.30 42.36 -2.84
C ASP A 810 14.20 42.28 -3.90
N GLY A 811 13.78 41.06 -4.24
CA GLY A 811 12.82 40.76 -5.29
C GLY A 811 13.50 40.46 -6.62
N THR A 812 13.18 39.30 -7.21
CA THR A 812 13.74 38.88 -8.50
C THR A 812 12.91 39.43 -9.67
N ALA A 813 13.50 39.47 -10.86
CA ALA A 813 12.80 39.87 -12.09
C ALA A 813 11.58 38.98 -12.41
N GLY A 814 11.66 37.68 -12.09
CA GLY A 814 10.56 36.71 -12.24
C GLY A 814 9.43 36.89 -11.23
N GLY A 815 9.60 37.77 -10.22
CA GLY A 815 8.56 38.16 -9.29
C GLY A 815 8.60 37.46 -7.94
N ILE A 816 9.58 36.59 -7.67
CA ILE A 816 9.86 36.03 -6.34
C ILE A 816 10.19 37.18 -5.37
N SER A 817 9.65 37.15 -4.15
CA SER A 817 9.89 38.18 -3.13
C SER A 817 9.72 37.62 -1.73
N VAL A 818 10.33 38.23 -0.72
CA VAL A 818 10.14 37.85 0.70
C VAL A 818 9.16 38.80 1.39
N ASP A 819 8.23 38.26 2.18
CA ASP A 819 7.36 39.02 3.08
C ASP A 819 8.17 39.49 4.30
N PRO A 820 8.37 40.80 4.53
CA PRO A 820 9.20 41.30 5.63
C PRO A 820 8.69 40.89 7.02
N SER A 821 7.37 40.70 7.17
CA SER A 821 6.75 40.40 8.47
C SER A 821 7.00 38.96 8.90
N SER A 822 6.96 38.03 7.94
CA SER A 822 7.10 36.59 8.21
C SER A 822 8.46 36.03 7.81
N ALA A 823 9.24 36.75 7.01
CA ALA A 823 10.45 36.29 6.31
C ALA A 823 10.22 35.10 5.36
N LEU A 824 8.96 34.84 4.96
CA LEU A 824 8.59 33.78 4.03
C LEU A 824 8.71 34.23 2.57
N VAL A 825 9.08 33.30 1.69
CA VAL A 825 9.26 33.50 0.24
C VAL A 825 7.93 33.33 -0.49
N TRP A 826 7.50 34.39 -1.16
CA TRP A 826 6.40 34.39 -2.11
C TRP A 826 6.88 33.96 -3.51
N SER A 827 6.11 33.07 -4.15
CA SER A 827 6.36 32.52 -5.48
C SER A 827 5.21 32.83 -6.44
N PRO A 828 5.51 33.20 -7.71
CA PRO A 828 4.54 33.15 -8.80
C PRO A 828 3.99 31.73 -9.04
N SER A 829 2.94 31.63 -9.84
CA SER A 829 2.46 30.33 -10.31
C SER A 829 3.49 29.63 -11.20
N HIS A 830 3.54 28.29 -11.15
CA HIS A 830 4.40 27.43 -12.01
C HIS A 830 5.91 27.47 -11.73
N PHE A 831 6.36 28.12 -10.66
CA PHE A 831 7.80 28.24 -10.36
C PHE A 831 8.33 27.09 -9.47
N THR A 832 7.45 26.31 -8.86
CA THR A 832 7.80 25.10 -8.07
C THR A 832 7.89 23.88 -8.98
N TRP A 833 8.47 22.76 -8.53
CA TRP A 833 8.48 21.49 -9.27
C TRP A 833 7.11 20.99 -9.77
N MET A 834 6.00 21.47 -9.17
CA MET A 834 4.66 21.28 -9.71
C MET A 834 4.30 22.36 -10.75
N ASP A 835 4.96 22.35 -11.91
CA ASP A 835 5.08 23.50 -12.85
C ASP A 835 4.17 23.48 -14.10
N THR A 836 3.12 22.66 -14.15
CA THR A 836 2.25 22.61 -15.35
C THR A 836 1.57 23.94 -15.66
N ASN A 837 1.92 24.53 -16.80
CA ASN A 837 1.41 25.82 -17.28
C ASN A 837 0.53 25.66 -18.53
N TYR A 838 -0.44 26.57 -18.69
CA TYR A 838 -1.43 26.65 -19.79
C TYR A 838 -2.06 25.28 -20.18
N PRO A 839 -3.08 24.77 -19.45
CA PRO A 839 -3.67 25.37 -18.26
C PRO A 839 -2.78 25.22 -17.03
N ALA A 840 -2.98 26.12 -16.07
CA ALA A 840 -2.33 26.05 -14.77
C ALA A 840 -2.87 24.86 -13.96
N GLY A 841 -2.23 23.68 -14.07
CA GLY A 841 -2.71 22.47 -13.40
C GLY A 841 -2.56 22.54 -11.88
N THR A 842 -1.44 23.10 -11.42
CA THR A 842 -1.11 23.25 -9.99
C THR A 842 -0.54 24.64 -9.73
N PRO A 843 -1.38 25.68 -9.64
CA PRO A 843 -0.91 27.06 -9.65
C PRO A 843 0.00 27.40 -8.46
N ARG A 844 -0.28 26.91 -7.24
CA ARG A 844 0.56 27.09 -6.02
C ARG A 844 1.16 28.50 -5.85
N ARG A 845 0.38 29.53 -6.19
CA ARG A 845 0.77 30.94 -6.11
C ARG A 845 0.64 31.47 -4.70
N GLY A 846 1.71 32.01 -4.13
CA GLY A 846 1.73 32.40 -2.72
C GLY A 846 2.99 31.93 -2.04
N TYR A 847 2.87 31.27 -0.89
CA TYR A 847 4.00 30.75 -0.11
C TYR A 847 3.96 29.21 -0.08
N PRO A 848 4.56 28.51 -1.06
CA PRO A 848 4.60 27.05 -1.09
C PRO A 848 5.47 26.51 0.05
N LEU A 849 5.02 25.44 0.71
CA LEU A 849 5.60 24.94 1.97
C LEU A 849 7.08 24.54 1.85
N GLU A 850 7.45 23.73 0.85
CA GLU A 850 8.80 23.21 0.69
C GLU A 850 9.82 24.30 0.37
N ILE A 851 9.39 25.36 -0.32
CA ILE A 851 10.22 26.54 -0.61
C ILE A 851 10.63 27.21 0.70
N GLN A 852 9.73 27.28 1.67
CA GLN A 852 10.03 27.90 2.97
C GLN A 852 11.09 27.10 3.73
N ALA A 853 11.03 25.77 3.67
CA ALA A 853 12.02 24.93 4.32
C ALA A 853 13.41 25.02 3.67
N LEU A 854 13.46 25.00 2.33
CA LEU A 854 14.71 25.20 1.59
C LEU A 854 15.29 26.60 1.87
N TRP A 855 14.43 27.62 1.97
CA TRP A 855 14.81 28.99 2.33
C TRP A 855 15.38 29.11 3.74
N VAL A 856 14.71 28.53 4.74
CA VAL A 856 15.20 28.47 6.13
C VAL A 856 16.57 27.79 6.18
N ARG A 857 16.75 26.69 5.44
CA ARG A 857 18.04 26.00 5.35
C ARG A 857 19.13 26.91 4.79
N LEU A 858 18.86 27.59 3.66
CA LEU A 858 19.82 28.54 3.09
C LEU A 858 20.17 29.67 4.08
N LEU A 859 19.19 30.27 4.74
CA LEU A 859 19.45 31.35 5.72
C LEU A 859 20.30 30.88 6.91
N ARG A 860 19.99 29.70 7.47
CA ARG A 860 20.81 29.09 8.54
C ARG A 860 22.22 28.81 8.04
N HIS A 861 22.34 28.38 6.80
CA HIS A 861 23.62 28.11 6.18
C HIS A 861 24.48 29.37 6.04
N LEU A 862 23.92 30.48 5.56
CA LEU A 862 24.60 31.77 5.48
C LEU A 862 24.99 32.31 6.86
N ALA A 863 24.15 32.08 7.89
CA ALA A 863 24.47 32.44 9.26
C ALA A 863 25.65 31.63 9.82
N ARG A 864 25.70 30.32 9.54
CA ARG A 864 26.83 29.43 9.93
C ARG A 864 28.15 29.88 9.33
N LEU A 865 28.11 30.37 8.09
CA LEU A 865 29.29 30.85 7.36
C LEU A 865 29.74 32.26 7.76
N ASP A 866 29.06 32.92 8.70
CA ASP A 866 29.33 34.30 9.13
C ASP A 866 29.43 35.30 7.95
N LEU A 867 28.60 35.08 6.93
CA LEU A 867 28.61 35.96 5.76
C LEU A 867 27.98 37.32 6.08
N PRO A 868 28.45 38.42 5.46
CA PRO A 868 27.97 39.75 5.78
C PRO A 868 26.44 39.85 5.71
N ALA A 869 25.85 40.43 6.75
CA ALA A 869 24.41 40.58 6.88
C ALA A 869 23.79 41.28 5.66
N SER A 870 22.52 40.97 5.41
CA SER A 870 21.73 41.69 4.41
C SER A 870 21.34 43.08 4.92
N ARG A 871 20.86 43.95 4.01
CA ARG A 871 20.21 45.21 4.42
C ARG A 871 18.91 45.01 5.21
N HIS A 872 18.37 43.80 5.21
CA HIS A 872 17.12 43.42 5.87
C HIS A 872 17.34 42.78 7.25
N GLY A 873 18.60 42.61 7.66
CA GLY A 873 18.99 42.08 8.98
C GLY A 873 19.93 40.87 8.91
N PRO A 874 20.34 40.34 10.09
CA PRO A 874 21.16 39.14 10.21
C PRO A 874 20.46 37.88 9.69
N TRP A 875 21.21 36.99 9.05
CA TRP A 875 20.67 35.76 8.44
C TRP A 875 19.99 34.83 9.45
N GLY A 876 20.56 34.67 10.66
CA GLY A 876 19.99 33.83 11.72
C GLY A 876 18.62 34.33 12.20
N GLU A 877 18.46 35.64 12.39
CA GLU A 877 17.18 36.23 12.80
C GLU A 877 16.08 36.07 11.74
N LEU A 878 16.45 36.16 10.46
CA LEU A 878 15.53 35.89 9.35
C LEU A 878 15.13 34.41 9.33
N ALA A 879 16.07 33.50 9.57
CA ALA A 879 15.82 32.06 9.61
C ALA A 879 14.87 31.68 10.74
N ASP A 880 15.10 32.20 11.95
CA ASP A 880 14.26 31.92 13.13
C ASP A 880 12.84 32.46 12.94
N ARG A 881 12.71 33.65 12.35
CA ARG A 881 11.40 34.22 12.02
C ARG A 881 10.65 33.37 11.00
N ALA A 882 11.30 33.00 9.89
CA ALA A 882 10.69 32.17 8.85
C ALA A 882 10.30 30.78 9.39
N ALA A 883 11.18 30.14 10.18
CA ALA A 883 10.90 28.84 10.79
C ALA A 883 9.71 28.88 11.76
N ALA A 884 9.64 29.91 12.62
CA ALA A 884 8.53 30.08 13.56
C ALA A 884 7.19 30.32 12.84
N GLN A 885 7.19 31.12 11.76
CA GLN A 885 5.99 31.38 10.98
C GLN A 885 5.57 30.19 10.11
N LEU A 886 6.52 29.37 9.65
CA LEU A 886 6.22 28.17 8.87
C LEU A 886 5.32 27.21 9.64
N ASP A 887 5.66 26.84 10.87
CA ASP A 887 4.82 25.95 11.67
C ASP A 887 3.47 26.62 12.03
N HIS A 888 3.52 27.86 12.54
CA HIS A 888 2.33 28.58 13.02
C HIS A 888 1.32 28.91 11.92
N LEU A 889 1.76 29.40 10.76
CA LEU A 889 0.86 29.84 9.69
C LEU A 889 0.36 28.69 8.83
N PHE A 890 1.07 27.56 8.72
CA PHE A 890 0.68 26.45 7.85
C PHE A 890 -0.08 25.34 8.58
N TRP A 891 0.04 25.18 9.90
CA TRP A 891 -0.63 24.09 10.61
C TRP A 891 -2.17 24.17 10.47
N LEU A 892 -2.79 23.04 10.14
CA LEU A 892 -4.23 22.87 10.00
C LEU A 892 -4.75 21.94 11.11
N PRO A 893 -5.27 22.48 12.23
CA PRO A 893 -5.64 21.65 13.39
C PRO A 893 -6.74 20.63 13.10
N GLU A 894 -7.71 20.99 12.25
CA GLU A 894 -8.84 20.10 11.91
C GLU A 894 -8.43 18.97 10.98
N GLN A 895 -7.47 19.22 10.09
CA GLN A 895 -6.97 18.23 9.14
C GLN A 895 -5.86 17.37 9.76
N GLY A 896 -5.04 17.93 10.64
CA GLY A 896 -3.90 17.24 11.25
C GLY A 896 -2.64 17.19 10.39
N TRP A 897 -2.49 18.12 9.44
CA TRP A 897 -1.28 18.29 8.64
C TRP A 897 -0.99 19.77 8.33
N TRP A 898 0.19 20.08 7.79
CA TRP A 898 0.49 21.43 7.29
C TRP A 898 -0.14 21.67 5.92
N ALA A 899 -0.63 22.89 5.70
CA ALA A 899 -1.07 23.37 4.40
C ALA A 899 0.03 23.21 3.35
N ASP A 900 -0.34 22.86 2.12
CA ASP A 900 0.64 22.76 1.02
C ASP A 900 1.18 24.14 0.59
N CYS A 901 0.32 25.15 0.65
CA CYS A 901 0.62 26.51 0.24
C CYS A 901 -0.24 27.52 1.01
N LEU A 902 0.33 28.67 1.35
CA LEU A 902 -0.46 29.85 1.70
C LEU A 902 -0.75 30.64 0.43
N ILE A 903 -1.96 30.51 -0.10
CA ILE A 903 -2.40 31.12 -1.35
C ILE A 903 -2.51 32.63 -1.17
N ALA A 904 -1.75 33.37 -1.98
CA ALA A 904 -1.66 34.82 -1.89
C ALA A 904 -1.36 35.47 -3.23
N GLU A 905 -2.06 36.58 -3.52
CA GLU A 905 -1.66 37.52 -4.56
C GLU A 905 -0.31 38.17 -4.23
N LYS A 906 0.41 38.65 -5.25
CA LYS A 906 1.71 39.30 -5.06
C LYS A 906 1.55 40.52 -4.14
N GLY A 907 2.40 40.61 -3.11
CA GLY A 907 2.39 41.70 -2.13
C GLY A 907 1.41 41.53 -0.97
N LEU A 908 0.58 40.48 -0.96
CA LEU A 908 -0.23 40.13 0.22
C LEU A 908 0.63 39.39 1.24
N ALA A 909 0.72 39.92 2.46
CA ALA A 909 1.50 39.32 3.55
C ALA A 909 1.02 37.90 3.90
N ALA A 910 1.94 37.02 4.31
CA ALA A 910 1.66 35.61 4.58
C ALA A 910 0.59 35.42 5.67
N GLY A 911 0.59 36.26 6.71
CA GLY A 911 -0.42 36.22 7.77
C GLY A 911 -1.85 36.58 7.32
N LYS A 912 -2.04 37.06 6.08
CA LYS A 912 -3.35 37.34 5.47
C LYS A 912 -3.68 36.41 4.30
N ALA A 913 -2.80 35.46 4.00
CA ALA A 913 -2.98 34.51 2.93
C ALA A 913 -4.03 33.45 3.30
N VAL A 914 -4.58 32.79 2.27
CA VAL A 914 -5.55 31.71 2.45
C VAL A 914 -4.80 30.38 2.55
N ARG A 915 -5.09 29.56 3.56
CA ARG A 915 -4.47 28.23 3.71
C ARG A 915 -5.08 27.24 2.71
N ASP A 916 -4.23 26.55 1.95
CA ASP A 916 -4.63 25.38 1.16
C ASP A 916 -4.69 24.13 2.04
N THR A 917 -5.87 23.50 2.14
CA THR A 917 -6.05 22.26 2.92
C THR A 917 -5.61 20.99 2.19
N ALA A 918 -5.18 21.09 0.93
CA ALA A 918 -4.68 19.96 0.16
C ALA A 918 -3.50 19.26 0.85
N LEU A 919 -3.62 17.94 1.02
CA LEU A 919 -2.49 17.08 1.42
C LEU A 919 -1.71 16.68 0.16
N ARG A 920 -0.50 17.22 0.02
CA ARG A 920 0.43 16.93 -1.10
C ARG A 920 1.73 16.33 -0.61
N SER A 921 2.44 15.65 -1.51
CA SER A 921 3.75 15.03 -1.23
C SER A 921 4.82 16.02 -0.76
N ASN A 922 4.67 17.32 -1.06
CA ASN A 922 5.60 18.38 -0.66
C ASN A 922 5.87 18.44 0.83
N VAL A 923 4.89 18.06 1.66
CA VAL A 923 5.00 18.11 3.12
C VAL A 923 6.07 17.17 3.69
N THR A 924 6.52 16.19 2.91
CA THR A 924 7.60 15.28 3.31
C THR A 924 8.97 15.96 3.32
N ILE A 925 9.19 16.95 2.44
CA ILE A 925 10.46 17.68 2.28
C ILE A 925 10.86 18.45 3.55
N PRO A 926 10.02 19.32 4.13
CA PRO A 926 10.39 20.06 5.35
C PRO A 926 10.66 19.15 6.55
N ILE A 927 10.01 17.98 6.62
CA ILE A 927 10.23 16.99 7.68
C ILE A 927 11.56 16.25 7.46
N ALA A 928 11.82 15.77 6.23
CA ALA A 928 13.08 15.10 5.88
C ALA A 928 14.31 16.02 6.04
N LEU A 929 14.15 17.33 5.81
CA LEU A 929 15.19 18.34 6.03
C LEU A 929 15.31 18.80 7.51
N SER A 930 14.53 18.21 8.42
CA SER A 930 14.47 18.54 9.85
C SER A 930 14.15 20.01 10.14
N VAL A 931 13.35 20.64 9.27
CA VAL A 931 12.83 22.00 9.48
C VAL A 931 11.51 21.94 10.27
N LEU A 932 10.68 20.94 10.01
CA LEU A 932 9.46 20.63 10.75
C LEU A 932 9.57 19.27 11.45
N GLY A 933 8.93 19.12 12.60
CA GLY A 933 9.09 17.94 13.46
C GLY A 933 8.00 17.78 14.51
N GLY A 934 8.25 16.91 15.51
CA GLY A 934 7.36 16.70 16.66
C GLY A 934 6.02 16.06 16.32
N ALA A 935 5.00 16.31 17.16
CA ALA A 935 3.67 15.70 17.03
C ALA A 935 2.97 16.05 15.70
N HIS A 936 3.16 17.28 15.19
CA HIS A 936 2.64 17.69 13.89
C HIS A 936 3.24 16.86 12.74
N ALA A 937 4.54 16.54 12.80
CA ALA A 937 5.18 15.68 11.79
C ALA A 937 4.63 14.26 11.83
N ARG A 938 4.43 13.69 13.03
CA ARG A 938 3.85 12.35 13.19
C ARG A 938 2.43 12.24 12.63
N SER A 939 1.59 13.22 12.94
CA SER A 939 0.22 13.30 12.41
C SER A 939 0.24 13.42 10.87
N THR A 940 1.10 14.28 10.34
CA THR A 940 1.24 14.49 8.90
C THR A 940 1.73 13.25 8.17
N LEU A 941 2.76 12.56 8.67
CA LEU A 941 3.29 11.35 8.04
C LEU A 941 2.30 10.18 8.09
N SER A 942 1.49 10.11 9.15
CA SER A 942 0.38 9.14 9.22
C SER A 942 -0.63 9.40 8.10
N ALA A 943 -0.99 10.68 7.85
CA ALA A 943 -1.86 11.05 6.74
C ALA A 943 -1.19 10.80 5.36
N CYS A 944 0.11 11.03 5.21
CA CYS A 944 0.83 10.70 3.97
C CYS A 944 0.80 9.19 3.69
N ALA A 945 1.05 8.35 4.70
CA ALA A 945 0.95 6.90 4.57
C ALA A 945 -0.49 6.48 4.17
N GLU A 946 -1.47 7.09 4.82
CA GLU A 946 -2.89 6.79 4.60
C GLU A 946 -3.42 7.26 3.24
N TYR A 947 -2.95 8.36 2.66
CA TYR A 947 -3.59 8.91 1.45
C TYR A 947 -2.70 8.96 0.21
N LEU A 948 -1.39 9.04 0.40
CA LEU A 948 -0.45 9.34 -0.69
C LEU A 948 0.35 8.12 -1.14
N VAL A 949 0.72 7.21 -0.22
CA VAL A 949 1.60 6.09 -0.54
C VAL A 949 0.92 5.10 -1.49
N VAL A 950 1.63 4.75 -2.56
CA VAL A 950 1.36 3.63 -3.47
C VAL A 950 2.67 2.85 -3.67
N PRO A 951 2.68 1.63 -4.23
CA PRO A 951 3.91 0.89 -4.40
C PRO A 951 4.96 1.64 -5.25
N GLY A 952 6.12 1.91 -4.65
CA GLY A 952 7.26 2.58 -5.27
C GLY A 952 7.12 4.07 -5.57
N ALA A 953 6.02 4.72 -5.16
CA ALA A 953 5.76 6.13 -5.48
C ALA A 953 4.83 6.82 -4.45
N LEU A 954 4.77 8.15 -4.52
CA LEU A 954 3.91 8.97 -3.66
C LEU A 954 2.98 9.83 -4.52
N ARG A 955 1.66 9.71 -4.35
CA ARG A 955 0.68 10.58 -5.01
C ARG A 955 1.01 12.04 -4.73
N SER A 956 0.94 12.87 -5.76
CA SER A 956 1.17 14.31 -5.64
C SER A 956 0.07 15.02 -4.85
N LEU A 957 -1.14 14.44 -4.79
CA LEU A 957 -2.31 14.97 -4.11
C LEU A 957 -3.16 13.81 -3.55
N ALA A 958 -3.64 13.96 -2.32
CA ALA A 958 -4.57 13.01 -1.70
C ALA A 958 -5.95 13.05 -2.37
N PRO A 959 -6.67 11.92 -2.47
CA PRO A 959 -8.04 11.86 -3.01
C PRO A 959 -9.07 12.38 -1.98
N LEU A 960 -8.85 13.57 -1.46
CA LEU A 960 -9.66 14.22 -0.42
C LEU A 960 -10.26 15.52 -0.94
N ARG A 961 -11.30 15.98 -0.25
CA ARG A 961 -11.88 17.30 -0.49
C ARG A 961 -10.87 18.38 -0.10
N VAL A 962 -10.75 19.43 -0.92
CA VAL A 962 -9.88 20.58 -0.65
C VAL A 962 -10.67 21.88 -0.48
N GLN A 963 -10.10 22.78 0.30
CA GLN A 963 -10.57 24.14 0.57
C GLN A 963 -9.37 25.10 0.62
N PRO A 964 -9.40 26.24 -0.11
CA PRO A 964 -10.39 26.56 -1.15
C PRO A 964 -10.33 25.55 -2.31
N GLY A 965 -11.38 25.50 -3.14
CA GLY A 965 -11.35 24.65 -4.33
C GLY A 965 -10.22 25.09 -5.30
N ILE A 966 -9.64 24.13 -6.03
CA ILE A 966 -8.53 24.35 -6.99
C ILE A 966 -9.07 24.22 -8.43
N PRO A 967 -9.60 25.30 -9.04
CA PRO A 967 -10.12 25.23 -10.40
C PRO A 967 -8.97 25.20 -11.42
N VAL A 968 -8.98 24.20 -12.29
CA VAL A 968 -8.12 24.14 -13.48
C VAL A 968 -8.96 24.54 -14.68
N ARG A 969 -8.54 25.61 -15.37
CA ARG A 969 -9.30 26.16 -16.49
C ARG A 969 -8.50 26.09 -17.79
N SER A 970 -9.15 25.68 -18.87
CA SER A 970 -8.58 25.70 -20.21
C SER A 970 -8.25 27.13 -20.67
N ALA A 971 -7.55 27.26 -21.80
CA ALA A 971 -7.32 28.56 -22.44
C ALA A 971 -8.61 29.30 -22.81
N SER A 972 -9.74 28.59 -23.03
CA SER A 972 -11.05 29.17 -23.31
C SER A 972 -11.86 29.51 -22.04
N GLY A 973 -11.32 29.24 -20.85
CA GLY A 973 -11.96 29.49 -19.54
C GLY A 973 -12.86 28.36 -19.03
N GLU A 974 -13.01 27.29 -19.82
CA GLU A 974 -13.75 26.07 -19.45
C GLU A 974 -13.12 25.41 -18.22
N LEU A 975 -13.94 24.96 -17.28
CA LEU A 975 -13.46 24.25 -16.10
C LEU A 975 -13.18 22.78 -16.45
N LEU A 976 -11.96 22.31 -16.21
CA LEU A 976 -11.47 20.99 -16.59
C LEU A 976 -11.53 19.93 -15.47
N ASN A 977 -11.83 20.35 -14.23
CA ASN A 977 -11.88 19.47 -13.06
C ASN A 977 -13.00 19.87 -12.09
N ASP A 978 -13.30 19.01 -11.12
CA ASP A 978 -14.03 19.41 -9.90
C ASP A 978 -13.05 20.16 -8.98
N PRO A 979 -13.26 21.46 -8.68
CA PRO A 979 -12.35 22.23 -7.84
C PRO A 979 -12.31 21.73 -6.39
N GLN A 980 -13.40 21.17 -5.87
CA GLN A 980 -13.43 20.67 -4.49
C GLN A 980 -12.81 19.28 -4.37
N PHE A 981 -12.78 18.51 -5.46
CA PHE A 981 -12.15 17.20 -5.55
C PHE A 981 -11.19 17.13 -6.76
N PRO A 982 -10.06 17.88 -6.72
CA PRO A 982 -9.19 18.02 -7.88
C PRO A 982 -8.35 16.77 -8.19
N TYR A 983 -8.49 15.69 -7.41
CA TYR A 983 -7.74 14.46 -7.59
C TYR A 983 -8.04 13.76 -8.94
N GLN A 984 -6.99 13.47 -9.69
CA GLN A 984 -7.00 12.75 -10.96
C GLN A 984 -5.93 11.66 -10.95
N GLY A 985 -6.35 10.42 -10.69
CA GLY A 985 -5.45 9.28 -10.49
C GLY A 985 -4.95 8.60 -11.78
N ARG A 986 -5.23 9.14 -12.97
CA ARG A 986 -4.84 8.58 -14.28
C ARG A 986 -4.17 9.66 -15.13
N TYR A 987 -2.98 9.39 -15.62
CA TYR A 987 -2.24 10.30 -16.51
C TYR A 987 -2.25 9.75 -17.94
N GLN A 988 -3.29 10.10 -18.70
CA GLN A 988 -3.50 9.67 -20.09
C GLN A 988 -4.35 10.70 -20.85
N GLY A 989 -4.43 10.55 -22.17
CA GLY A 989 -5.28 11.41 -23.00
C GLY A 989 -4.61 12.74 -23.42
N ASP A 990 -5.44 13.70 -23.80
CA ASP A 990 -5.01 15.00 -24.34
C ASP A 990 -4.12 15.78 -23.36
N GLU A 991 -3.16 16.53 -23.88
CA GLU A 991 -2.18 17.24 -23.05
C GLU A 991 -2.82 18.29 -22.14
N ASP A 992 -3.62 19.18 -22.72
CA ASP A 992 -4.15 20.35 -22.03
C ASP A 992 -5.40 20.04 -21.23
N ARG A 993 -6.22 19.08 -21.70
CA ARG A 993 -7.50 18.75 -21.07
C ARG A 993 -7.41 17.67 -19.99
N GLU A 994 -6.47 16.74 -20.09
CA GLU A 994 -6.41 15.57 -19.22
C GLU A 994 -5.05 15.44 -18.52
N ARG A 995 -3.95 15.42 -19.26
CA ARG A 995 -2.61 15.17 -18.69
C ARG A 995 -2.11 16.30 -17.80
N LYS A 996 -2.11 17.56 -18.24
CA LYS A 996 -1.68 18.71 -17.42
C LYS A 996 -2.51 18.87 -16.14
N PRO A 997 -3.85 18.74 -16.17
CA PRO A 997 -4.65 18.68 -14.95
C PRO A 997 -4.27 17.52 -14.02
N ALA A 998 -3.90 16.33 -14.54
CA ALA A 998 -3.57 15.16 -13.72
C ALA A 998 -2.12 15.09 -13.19
N TYR A 999 -1.16 15.67 -13.91
CA TYR A 999 0.28 15.47 -13.72
C TYR A 999 0.77 15.70 -12.29
N HIS A 1000 0.22 16.72 -11.62
CA HIS A 1000 0.51 17.01 -10.23
C HIS A 1000 -0.74 17.01 -9.34
N ASN A 1001 -1.89 16.49 -9.79
CA ASN A 1001 -3.10 16.40 -8.98
C ASN A 1001 -3.57 14.95 -8.77
N GLY A 1002 -2.68 13.98 -8.64
CA GLY A 1002 -3.07 12.61 -8.28
C GLY A 1002 -2.16 11.54 -8.84
N THR A 1003 -1.47 11.84 -9.95
CA THR A 1003 -0.32 11.07 -10.42
C THR A 1003 0.68 10.87 -9.28
N ALA A 1004 1.25 9.67 -9.17
CA ALA A 1004 2.23 9.35 -8.15
C ALA A 1004 3.66 9.45 -8.69
N TRP A 1005 4.53 10.10 -7.91
CA TRP A 1005 5.88 10.46 -8.29
C TRP A 1005 6.90 9.60 -7.54
N THR A 1006 7.96 9.18 -8.23
CA THR A 1006 8.99 8.30 -7.65
C THR A 1006 10.03 9.06 -6.83
N TRP A 1007 10.31 10.33 -7.14
CA TRP A 1007 11.35 11.12 -6.46
C TRP A 1007 11.01 11.61 -5.03
N PRO A 1008 9.77 12.02 -4.67
CA PRO A 1008 9.48 12.42 -3.29
C PRO A 1008 9.23 11.20 -2.37
N PHE A 1009 9.03 10.01 -2.93
CA PHE A 1009 8.75 8.78 -2.19
C PHE A 1009 9.89 8.35 -1.25
N PRO A 1010 11.17 8.34 -1.68
CA PRO A 1010 12.29 8.18 -0.77
C PRO A 1010 12.30 9.21 0.36
N GLY A 1011 11.95 10.47 0.08
CA GLY A 1011 11.84 11.54 1.08
C GLY A 1011 10.83 11.24 2.19
N PHE A 1012 9.71 10.57 1.86
CA PHE A 1012 8.77 10.06 2.87
C PHE A 1012 9.44 9.02 3.79
N CYS A 1013 10.22 8.09 3.23
CA CYS A 1013 10.93 7.07 4.01
C CYS A 1013 11.99 7.70 4.93
N GLU A 1014 12.70 8.71 4.46
CA GLU A 1014 13.63 9.52 5.26
C GLU A 1014 12.92 10.29 6.37
N ALA A 1015 11.75 10.88 6.08
CA ALA A 1015 10.95 11.61 7.05
C ALA A 1015 10.45 10.70 8.19
N LEU A 1016 10.11 9.44 7.90
CA LEU A 1016 9.75 8.44 8.93
C LEU A 1016 10.89 8.27 9.95
N VAL A 1017 12.10 7.93 9.49
CA VAL A 1017 13.24 7.72 10.42
C VAL A 1017 13.73 9.03 11.04
N THR A 1018 13.51 10.18 10.40
CA THR A 1018 13.82 11.49 11.00
C THR A 1018 12.86 11.81 12.15
N THR A 1019 11.60 11.38 12.05
CA THR A 1019 10.56 11.65 13.05
C THR A 1019 10.63 10.67 14.23
N TRP A 1020 11.08 9.44 13.99
CA TRP A 1020 11.28 8.39 15.01
C TRP A 1020 12.69 7.78 14.88
N PRO A 1021 13.77 8.51 15.25
CA PRO A 1021 15.15 8.13 14.97
C PRO A 1021 15.60 6.82 15.62
N ASP A 1022 15.09 6.51 16.81
CA ASP A 1022 15.49 5.32 17.59
C ASP A 1022 14.41 4.22 17.60
N ASP A 1023 13.34 4.36 16.80
CA ASP A 1023 12.28 3.37 16.73
C ASP A 1023 12.58 2.31 15.65
N PRO A 1024 12.88 1.05 16.01
CA PRO A 1024 13.21 0.01 15.03
C PRO A 1024 12.05 -0.33 14.10
N HIS A 1025 10.80 -0.04 14.48
CA HIS A 1025 9.63 -0.27 13.64
C HIS A 1025 9.42 0.84 12.61
N ALA A 1026 9.79 2.08 12.94
CA ALA A 1026 9.85 3.15 11.95
C ALA A 1026 10.92 2.84 10.88
N LEU A 1027 12.10 2.37 11.31
CA LEU A 1027 13.15 1.93 10.39
C LEU A 1027 12.70 0.75 9.53
N ALA A 1028 12.06 -0.26 10.13
CA ALA A 1028 11.52 -1.41 9.39
C ALA A 1028 10.43 -0.99 8.39
N ALA A 1029 9.58 -0.02 8.74
CA ALA A 1029 8.55 0.50 7.84
C ALA A 1029 9.16 1.29 6.69
N ALA A 1030 10.14 2.16 6.97
CA ALA A 1030 10.88 2.87 5.92
C ALA A 1030 11.54 1.91 4.93
N TRP A 1031 12.14 0.81 5.41
CA TRP A 1031 12.67 -0.26 4.57
C TRP A 1031 11.59 -0.96 3.73
N ALA A 1032 10.47 -1.33 4.35
CA ALA A 1032 9.35 -1.99 3.67
C ALA A 1032 8.69 -1.11 2.61
N TYR A 1033 8.60 0.20 2.85
CA TYR A 1033 8.13 1.15 1.86
C TYR A 1033 9.15 1.29 0.73
N LEU A 1034 10.42 1.61 1.05
CA LEU A 1034 11.46 1.84 0.03
C LEU A 1034 11.68 0.62 -0.87
N SER A 1035 11.67 -0.60 -0.33
CA SER A 1035 11.87 -1.83 -1.13
C SER A 1035 10.78 -2.06 -2.19
N SER A 1036 9.62 -1.42 -2.08
CA SER A 1036 8.55 -1.54 -3.07
C SER A 1036 8.91 -0.95 -4.44
N ILE A 1037 10.02 -0.21 -4.57
CA ILE A 1037 10.56 0.25 -5.86
C ILE A 1037 11.10 -0.89 -6.74
N ASP A 1038 11.40 -2.06 -6.16
CA ASP A 1038 11.99 -3.20 -6.89
C ASP A 1038 11.18 -3.59 -8.13
N GLU A 1039 9.86 -3.63 -8.01
CA GLU A 1039 8.99 -4.00 -9.14
C GLU A 1039 9.06 -2.96 -10.27
N LEU A 1040 9.23 -1.67 -9.93
CA LEU A 1040 9.38 -0.62 -10.93
C LEU A 1040 10.69 -0.79 -11.70
N LEU A 1041 11.78 -1.21 -11.03
CA LEU A 1041 13.07 -1.49 -11.67
C LEU A 1041 13.05 -2.74 -12.58
N GLU A 1042 12.01 -3.59 -12.48
CA GLU A 1042 11.85 -4.83 -13.26
C GLU A 1042 10.86 -4.70 -14.44
N ARG A 1043 10.28 -3.51 -14.64
CA ARG A 1043 9.29 -3.22 -15.69
C ARG A 1043 9.64 -1.92 -16.41
N GLY A 1044 9.10 -1.70 -17.61
CA GLY A 1044 9.40 -0.50 -18.39
C GLY A 1044 10.87 -0.49 -18.83
N CYS A 1045 11.65 0.51 -18.43
CA CYS A 1045 13.09 0.55 -18.68
C CYS A 1045 13.86 -0.20 -17.57
N LEU A 1046 14.41 -1.38 -17.90
CA LEU A 1046 15.02 -2.28 -16.93
C LEU A 1046 16.16 -1.63 -16.16
N GLY A 1047 16.08 -1.75 -14.82
CA GLY A 1047 17.05 -1.20 -13.89
C GLY A 1047 16.92 0.30 -13.65
N HIS A 1048 15.91 0.96 -14.23
CA HIS A 1048 15.65 2.38 -14.03
C HIS A 1048 14.27 2.59 -13.37
N LEU A 1049 14.10 3.72 -12.69
CA LEU A 1049 12.79 4.13 -12.17
C LEU A 1049 12.11 5.06 -13.16
N PRO A 1050 10.78 4.93 -13.35
CA PRO A 1050 10.01 5.90 -14.12
C PRO A 1050 9.90 7.21 -13.34
N GLU A 1051 9.55 8.27 -14.05
CA GLU A 1051 9.23 9.58 -13.51
C GLU A 1051 8.00 9.52 -12.61
N ILE A 1052 6.95 8.90 -13.15
CA ILE A 1052 5.61 8.86 -12.56
C ILE A 1052 4.93 7.53 -12.84
N VAL A 1053 3.97 7.20 -11.98
CA VAL A 1053 2.98 6.14 -12.20
C VAL A 1053 1.58 6.70 -12.00
N ASP A 1054 0.57 6.05 -12.58
CA ASP A 1054 -0.83 6.38 -12.28
C ASP A 1054 -1.09 6.32 -10.76
N GLY A 1055 -1.77 7.33 -10.21
CA GLY A 1055 -2.16 7.36 -8.80
C GLY A 1055 -3.14 6.26 -8.41
N ASN A 1056 -3.91 5.75 -9.37
CA ASN A 1056 -4.83 4.63 -9.18
C ASN A 1056 -4.24 3.31 -9.72
N ALA A 1057 -4.55 2.20 -9.04
CA ALA A 1057 -4.23 0.84 -9.45
C ALA A 1057 -4.67 0.58 -10.90
N PRO A 1058 -3.86 -0.05 -11.76
CA PRO A 1058 -2.68 -0.85 -11.41
C PRO A 1058 -1.36 -0.06 -11.36
N HIS A 1059 -1.38 1.26 -11.20
CA HIS A 1059 -0.17 2.09 -11.10
C HIS A 1059 0.75 1.94 -12.33
N GLN A 1060 0.16 2.02 -13.52
CA GLN A 1060 0.89 1.94 -14.78
C GLN A 1060 2.01 2.99 -14.81
N GLN A 1061 3.22 2.61 -15.24
CA GLN A 1061 4.31 3.56 -15.46
C GLN A 1061 3.91 4.57 -16.55
N ARG A 1062 4.19 5.84 -16.30
CA ARG A 1062 3.90 6.97 -17.18
C ARG A 1062 5.11 7.89 -17.24
N GLY A 1063 5.01 8.93 -18.04
CA GLY A 1063 6.08 9.90 -18.17
C GLY A 1063 7.36 9.27 -18.72
N CYS A 1064 8.50 9.84 -18.35
CA CYS A 1064 9.81 9.34 -18.70
C CYS A 1064 10.09 8.04 -17.93
N ASP A 1065 10.39 6.93 -18.60
CA ASP A 1065 10.52 5.61 -17.98
C ASP A 1065 11.92 5.35 -17.38
N ALA A 1066 12.94 6.11 -17.77
CA ALA A 1066 14.24 6.11 -17.14
C ALA A 1066 14.60 7.52 -16.67
N GLN A 1067 14.38 7.80 -15.39
CA GLN A 1067 14.41 9.15 -14.85
C GLN A 1067 15.32 9.27 -13.61
N ALA A 1068 16.22 10.25 -13.60
CA ALA A 1068 17.38 10.35 -12.71
C ALA A 1068 17.01 10.65 -11.24
N TRP A 1069 16.18 11.66 -10.98
CA TRP A 1069 15.86 12.09 -9.61
C TRP A 1069 15.24 10.98 -8.74
N GLY A 1070 14.40 10.11 -9.30
CA GLY A 1070 13.83 8.96 -8.61
C GLY A 1070 14.92 7.97 -8.18
N VAL A 1071 15.83 7.63 -9.09
CA VAL A 1071 16.96 6.73 -8.83
C VAL A 1071 17.93 7.34 -7.80
N THR A 1072 18.28 8.63 -7.96
CA THR A 1072 19.27 9.30 -7.10
C THR A 1072 18.74 9.46 -5.68
N GLU A 1073 17.48 9.86 -5.51
CA GLU A 1073 16.88 9.99 -4.18
C GLU A 1073 16.65 8.63 -3.53
N ALA A 1074 16.27 7.60 -4.30
CA ALA A 1074 16.15 6.24 -3.78
C ALA A 1074 17.50 5.74 -3.25
N LEU A 1075 18.59 5.92 -3.99
CA LEU A 1075 19.93 5.52 -3.51
C LEU A 1075 20.35 6.32 -2.28
N ARG A 1076 20.16 7.65 -2.31
CA ARG A 1076 20.52 8.54 -1.18
C ARG A 1076 19.88 8.07 0.11
N VAL A 1077 18.56 7.82 0.07
CA VAL A 1077 17.81 7.38 1.25
C VAL A 1077 18.14 5.94 1.60
N TYR A 1078 18.32 5.05 0.64
CA TYR A 1078 18.76 3.67 0.88
C TYR A 1078 20.06 3.63 1.70
N LEU A 1079 21.09 4.37 1.29
CA LEU A 1079 22.37 4.46 2.01
C LEU A 1079 22.20 5.09 3.39
N ARG A 1080 21.32 6.10 3.53
CA ARG A 1080 20.97 6.68 4.82
C ARG A 1080 20.34 5.65 5.76
N LEU A 1081 19.38 4.85 5.29
CA LEU A 1081 18.72 3.81 6.09
C LEU A 1081 19.68 2.68 6.47
N GLN A 1082 20.66 2.35 5.61
CA GLN A 1082 21.70 1.37 5.94
C GLN A 1082 22.54 1.83 7.13
N ASN A 1083 22.92 3.11 7.19
CA ASN A 1083 23.69 3.67 8.31
C ASN A 1083 22.92 3.66 9.66
N HIS A 1084 21.60 3.54 9.63
CA HIS A 1084 20.76 3.39 10.84
C HIS A 1084 20.61 1.94 11.29
N LYS A 1085 21.08 0.95 10.51
CA LYS A 1085 21.07 -0.45 10.98
C LYS A 1085 22.05 -0.58 12.14
N PRO A 1086 21.64 -1.09 13.32
CA PRO A 1086 22.60 -1.42 14.36
C PRO A 1086 23.60 -2.42 13.79
N SER A 1087 24.89 -2.20 14.03
CA SER A 1087 25.96 -3.10 13.59
C SER A 1087 25.66 -4.50 14.11
N THR A 1088 25.11 -5.37 13.26
CA THR A 1088 24.94 -6.77 13.58
C THR A 1088 26.34 -7.38 13.55
N THR A 1089 27.00 -7.37 14.72
CA THR A 1089 28.07 -8.33 14.98
C THR A 1089 27.51 -9.71 14.71
N SER A 1090 27.98 -10.32 13.62
CA SER A 1090 27.77 -11.72 13.32
C SER A 1090 28.30 -12.54 14.49
N ALA A 1091 27.43 -12.93 15.41
CA ALA A 1091 27.69 -14.06 16.26
C ALA A 1091 27.63 -15.30 15.36
N SER A 1092 28.83 -15.84 15.11
CA SER A 1092 29.10 -17.11 14.45
C SER A 1092 28.31 -18.27 15.02
#